data_AF-A0A2I9DUV7-F1
#
_entry.id   AF-A0A2I9DUV7-F1
#
_cell.length_a   1.000
_cell.length_b   1.000
_cell.length_c   1.000
_cell.angle_alpha   90.00
_cell.angle_beta   90.00
_cell.angle_gamma   90.00
#
_symmetry.space_group_name_H-M   'P 1'
#
loop_
_entity.id
_entity.type
_entity.pdbx_description
1 polymer ?
#
loop_
_entity_poly.entity_id
_entity_poly.type
_entity_poly.pdbx_seq_one_letter_code
_entity_poly.pdbx_strand_id
1 'polypeptide(L)'
;MSTSLPNRHETHILETESNKYFANCIPNEWYIDKPEHDYGIDYIVNLVSHGEVTGLNFSVQLKSTKSKNTGNYVFATIKHSTLSLFNIRLEPVLIIVYVKDENEAYWYWYDDLKIDLTRLQKSYRIKVPKTNKLSRIDTDYVFEYVQNVFSIKTLIKDIGQLEYSQMSDTERLAWKSYFTANYEDAAFYLKKLFKSYHGSTILLEALSYSLYQLFYYKDALHYINKAIAISETPNQNLIKACILTEDGTQNGVKAKLVQAKDLFNKFISNFPNQDNYHYNYANTLSGLGENKEARNHYKICLKINPNHFQAWKNLGSVYYNLKCHDKELDCYDKALTINPNLTPALFSKGVTLSHIFQKHKEGLSLMLKSLELEENIFRNYPIGYYWLAYVYEKLGDLSESFKWINEGIDQYPENMFLLKFKLNLFISYWKDFSWVKKEAITFLEYRLEVKTNFENLYYLITIREIRDEETILNLLADYIPLFKSATIEVLQKCKINIAHHLSFLLFYDQYMDFRQKYPLSRYTNHLISDFYSISSEFWDVLDIIFASSYSAALAGCNNDENSEFVTERILNWLLYAPNSISELIRNNGFSKEESISIVSHNYVEFSNVVIREFGTQIGYITGLTGLNKPDSAEHLPEKWLDALREKILLNLNEKLQLFE
;
A
#
# COMPACT_ATOMS: atom_id res chain seq x y z
N MET A 1 36.92 -37.87 -46.19
CA MET A 1 35.66 -37.16 -46.51
C MET A 1 34.50 -38.13 -46.32
N SER A 2 33.75 -37.97 -45.23
CA SER A 2 32.30 -38.25 -45.17
C SER A 2 31.80 -37.70 -43.83
N THR A 3 31.53 -36.40 -43.80
CA THR A 3 30.78 -35.77 -42.71
C THR A 3 29.37 -36.36 -42.72
N SER A 4 29.10 -37.34 -41.86
CA SER A 4 27.73 -37.77 -41.59
C SER A 4 27.01 -36.61 -40.92
N LEU A 5 26.09 -35.97 -41.63
CA LEU A 5 25.16 -34.99 -41.07
C LEU A 5 24.42 -35.61 -39.87
N PRO A 6 24.04 -34.82 -38.85
CA PRO A 6 23.34 -35.33 -37.69
C PRO A 6 22.05 -36.03 -38.13
N ASN A 7 21.87 -37.30 -37.73
CA ASN A 7 20.61 -38.01 -37.93
C ASN A 7 19.50 -37.25 -37.18
N ARG A 8 18.57 -36.62 -37.92
CA ARG A 8 17.37 -36.02 -37.31
C ARG A 8 16.61 -37.12 -36.59
N HIS A 9 16.32 -36.91 -35.30
CA HIS A 9 15.43 -37.80 -34.57
C HIS A 9 14.11 -37.95 -35.32
N GLU A 10 13.62 -39.18 -35.39
CA GLU A 10 12.47 -39.59 -36.18
C GLU A 10 11.18 -38.79 -35.88
N THR A 11 11.06 -38.28 -34.65
CA THR A 11 10.02 -37.35 -34.21
C THR A 11 10.04 -36.01 -34.96
N HIS A 12 11.22 -35.43 -35.18
CA HIS A 12 11.37 -34.18 -35.95
C HIS A 12 11.05 -34.37 -37.44
N ILE A 13 11.30 -35.57 -37.98
CA ILE A 13 10.93 -35.90 -39.37
C ILE A 13 9.40 -35.94 -39.49
N LEU A 14 8.72 -36.63 -38.57
CA LEU A 14 7.25 -36.71 -38.51
C LEU A 14 6.59 -35.34 -38.33
N GLU A 15 7.16 -34.51 -37.47
CA GLU A 15 6.68 -33.14 -37.24
C GLU A 15 6.85 -32.26 -38.48
N THR A 16 8.01 -32.36 -39.16
CA THR A 16 8.26 -31.64 -40.41
C THR A 16 7.28 -32.06 -41.51
N GLU A 17 7.03 -33.36 -41.65
CA GLU A 17 6.07 -33.91 -42.61
C GLU A 17 4.63 -33.47 -42.30
N SER A 18 4.23 -33.50 -41.03
CA SER A 18 2.90 -33.04 -40.58
C SER A 18 2.67 -31.56 -40.89
N ASN A 19 3.66 -30.71 -40.60
CA ASN A 19 3.58 -29.27 -40.89
C ASN A 19 3.46 -28.99 -42.40
N LYS A 20 4.27 -29.68 -43.22
CA LYS A 20 4.18 -29.56 -44.69
C LYS A 20 2.84 -30.01 -45.23
N TYR A 21 2.33 -31.14 -44.72
CA TYR A 21 1.03 -31.66 -45.14
C TYR A 21 -0.10 -30.69 -44.81
N PHE A 22 -0.12 -30.17 -43.58
CA PHE A 22 -1.09 -29.17 -43.15
C PHE A 22 -1.06 -27.92 -44.03
N ALA A 23 0.12 -27.32 -44.23
CA ALA A 23 0.25 -26.11 -45.04
C ALA A 23 -0.24 -26.29 -46.50
N ASN A 24 -0.09 -27.49 -47.07
CA ASN A 24 -0.57 -27.79 -48.42
C ASN A 24 -2.09 -28.00 -48.52
N CYS A 25 -2.77 -28.27 -47.40
CA CYS A 25 -4.22 -28.50 -47.37
C CYS A 25 -5.02 -27.24 -47.03
N ILE A 26 -4.39 -26.18 -46.52
CA ILE A 26 -5.05 -24.91 -46.18
C ILE A 26 -5.04 -23.98 -47.41
N PRO A 27 -6.13 -23.22 -47.65
CA PRO A 27 -6.17 -22.25 -48.74
C PRO A 27 -5.03 -21.22 -48.67
N ASN A 28 -4.39 -20.94 -49.81
CA ASN A 28 -3.30 -19.96 -49.90
C ASN A 28 -3.72 -18.53 -49.52
N GLU A 29 -5.01 -18.24 -49.57
CA GLU A 29 -5.59 -16.96 -49.18
C GLU A 29 -5.71 -16.80 -47.67
N TRP A 30 -5.68 -17.88 -46.88
CA TRP A 30 -5.72 -17.80 -45.42
C TRP A 30 -4.32 -17.55 -44.85
N TYR A 31 -4.25 -16.71 -43.81
CA TYR A 31 -2.99 -16.39 -43.16
C TYR A 31 -2.73 -17.35 -42.00
N ILE A 32 -1.55 -17.98 -41.98
CA ILE A 32 -1.15 -18.91 -40.92
C ILE A 32 -0.07 -18.25 -40.07
N ASP A 33 -0.43 -17.91 -38.84
CA ASP A 33 0.49 -17.37 -37.84
C ASP A 33 1.02 -18.48 -36.94
N LYS A 34 2.31 -18.40 -36.58
CA LYS A 34 2.90 -19.29 -35.57
C LYS A 34 2.98 -18.54 -34.24
N PRO A 35 2.34 -19.02 -33.16
CA PRO A 35 2.41 -18.36 -31.86
C PRO A 35 3.86 -18.25 -31.36
N GLU A 36 4.19 -17.14 -30.69
CA GLU A 36 5.55 -16.89 -30.16
C GLU A 36 5.98 -17.92 -29.09
N HIS A 37 5.01 -18.60 -28.45
CA HIS A 37 5.27 -19.57 -27.40
C HIS A 37 4.53 -20.89 -27.66
N ASP A 38 5.25 -22.02 -27.59
CA ASP A 38 4.71 -23.37 -27.81
C ASP A 38 4.04 -23.94 -26.55
N TYR A 39 2.81 -23.50 -26.29
CA TYR A 39 1.95 -24.03 -25.21
C TYR A 39 0.90 -25.04 -25.73
N GLY A 40 1.18 -25.73 -26.84
CA GLY A 40 0.26 -26.71 -27.44
C GLY A 40 -0.72 -26.13 -28.45
N ILE A 41 -0.40 -24.98 -29.06
CA ILE A 41 -1.00 -24.52 -30.31
C ILE A 41 0.16 -24.36 -31.30
N ASP A 42 0.07 -25.01 -32.44
CA ASP A 42 1.11 -24.98 -33.47
C ASP A 42 0.90 -23.80 -34.42
N TYR A 43 -0.37 -23.50 -34.74
CA TYR A 43 -0.74 -22.43 -35.66
C TYR A 43 -2.04 -21.74 -35.26
N ILE A 44 -2.18 -20.48 -35.65
CA ILE A 44 -3.44 -19.75 -35.70
C ILE A 44 -3.73 -19.46 -37.17
N VAL A 45 -4.87 -19.91 -37.67
CA VAL A 45 -5.28 -19.75 -39.06
C VAL A 45 -6.33 -18.65 -39.12
N ASN A 46 -6.02 -17.55 -39.79
CA ASN A 46 -6.92 -16.43 -40.00
C ASN A 46 -7.65 -16.61 -41.33
N LEU A 47 -8.98 -16.56 -41.27
CA LEU A 47 -9.85 -16.80 -42.40
C LEU A 47 -9.96 -15.57 -43.30
N VAL A 48 -9.82 -15.78 -44.60
CA VAL A 48 -10.04 -14.77 -45.64
C VAL A 48 -11.23 -15.21 -46.46
N SER A 49 -12.12 -14.27 -46.76
CA SER A 49 -13.32 -14.49 -47.58
C SER A 49 -13.44 -13.33 -48.56
N HIS A 50 -13.71 -13.63 -49.84
CA HIS A 50 -13.85 -12.62 -50.89
C HIS A 50 -12.65 -11.65 -51.01
N GLY A 51 -11.43 -12.11 -50.68
CA GLY A 51 -10.21 -11.29 -50.72
C GLY A 51 -10.01 -10.36 -49.50
N GLU A 52 -10.88 -10.42 -48.49
CA GLU A 52 -10.78 -9.63 -47.27
C GLU A 52 -10.53 -10.50 -46.03
N VAL A 53 -9.75 -9.99 -45.09
CA VAL A 53 -9.49 -10.61 -43.79
C VAL A 53 -10.76 -10.50 -42.94
N THR A 54 -11.32 -11.65 -42.53
CA THR A 54 -12.62 -11.67 -41.86
C THR A 54 -12.53 -11.44 -40.35
N GLY A 55 -11.32 -11.42 -39.78
CA GLY A 55 -11.10 -11.34 -38.34
C GLY A 55 -11.52 -12.61 -37.58
N LEU A 56 -12.10 -13.60 -38.25
CA LEU A 56 -12.32 -14.94 -37.72
C LEU A 56 -11.03 -15.74 -37.86
N ASN A 57 -10.72 -16.52 -36.84
CA ASN A 57 -9.57 -17.41 -36.87
C ASN A 57 -9.89 -18.73 -36.17
N PHE A 58 -9.03 -19.72 -36.32
CA PHE A 58 -9.08 -20.92 -35.51
C PHE A 58 -7.68 -21.36 -35.15
N SER A 59 -7.58 -21.95 -33.97
CA SER A 59 -6.33 -22.46 -33.44
C SER A 59 -6.12 -23.89 -33.91
N VAL A 60 -4.88 -24.27 -34.21
CA VAL A 60 -4.54 -25.62 -34.69
C VAL A 60 -3.54 -26.27 -33.76
N GLN A 61 -3.85 -27.49 -33.35
CA GLN A 61 -2.90 -28.38 -32.69
C GLN A 61 -2.63 -29.58 -33.60
N LEU A 62 -1.38 -29.71 -34.01
CA LEU A 62 -0.83 -30.82 -34.76
C LEU A 62 -0.29 -31.91 -33.82
N LYS A 63 -0.52 -33.15 -34.25
CA LYS A 63 0.08 -34.37 -33.72
C LYS A 63 0.46 -35.26 -34.89
N SER A 64 1.41 -36.16 -34.68
CA SER A 64 1.86 -37.08 -35.72
C SER A 64 2.10 -38.47 -35.14
N THR A 65 1.89 -39.49 -35.97
CA THR A 65 2.14 -40.90 -35.63
C THR A 65 2.57 -41.68 -36.87
N LYS A 66 3.28 -42.80 -36.64
CA LYS A 66 3.63 -43.75 -37.71
C LYS A 66 2.53 -44.75 -38.00
N SER A 67 1.87 -45.30 -36.98
CA SER A 67 1.18 -46.59 -37.12
C SER A 67 -0.04 -46.55 -38.05
N LYS A 68 -0.11 -47.53 -38.94
CA LYS A 68 -1.30 -47.93 -39.68
C LYS A 68 -2.37 -48.51 -38.74
N ASN A 69 -3.22 -47.67 -38.15
CA ASN A 69 -4.33 -48.14 -37.33
C ASN A 69 -5.37 -48.82 -38.22
N THR A 70 -5.65 -50.11 -38.01
CA THR A 70 -6.67 -50.89 -38.74
C THR A 70 -8.11 -50.58 -38.33
N GLY A 71 -8.31 -49.69 -37.34
CA GLY A 71 -9.63 -49.23 -36.89
C GLY A 71 -10.09 -47.91 -37.52
N ASN A 72 -11.38 -47.58 -37.32
CA ASN A 72 -12.04 -46.40 -37.87
C ASN A 72 -11.56 -45.04 -37.30
N TYR A 73 -10.59 -45.03 -36.38
CA TYR A 73 -10.12 -43.84 -35.67
C TYR A 73 -8.59 -43.78 -35.62
N VAL A 74 -8.07 -42.56 -35.61
CA VAL A 74 -6.71 -42.22 -35.19
C VAL A 74 -6.78 -41.63 -33.78
N PHE A 75 -5.73 -41.87 -32.98
CA PHE A 75 -5.70 -41.40 -31.61
C PHE A 75 -4.61 -40.34 -31.43
N ALA A 76 -4.94 -39.28 -30.70
CA ALA A 76 -3.99 -38.29 -30.22
C ALA A 76 -3.97 -38.27 -28.69
N THR A 77 -2.78 -38.18 -28.11
CA THR A 77 -2.63 -37.94 -26.67
C THR A 77 -2.36 -36.45 -26.45
N ILE A 78 -3.22 -35.77 -25.70
CA ILE A 78 -3.08 -34.35 -25.38
C ILE A 78 -2.97 -34.18 -23.86
N LYS A 79 -2.06 -33.32 -23.40
CA LYS A 79 -1.88 -33.03 -21.97
C LYS A 79 -3.10 -32.30 -21.41
N HIS A 80 -3.42 -32.53 -20.14
CA HIS A 80 -4.51 -31.82 -19.45
C HIS A 80 -4.31 -30.30 -19.50
N SER A 81 -3.10 -29.81 -19.24
CA SER A 81 -2.75 -28.38 -19.35
C SER A 81 -3.05 -27.77 -20.72
N THR A 82 -2.85 -28.53 -21.80
CA THR A 82 -3.12 -28.09 -23.17
C THR A 82 -4.63 -28.04 -23.44
N LEU A 83 -5.40 -29.01 -22.93
CA LEU A 83 -6.87 -28.96 -23.03
C LEU A 83 -7.48 -27.85 -22.16
N SER A 84 -6.92 -27.60 -20.98
CA SER A 84 -7.29 -26.44 -20.16
C SER A 84 -7.02 -25.12 -20.88
N LEU A 85 -5.93 -25.04 -21.65
CA LEU A 85 -5.67 -23.88 -22.52
C LEU A 85 -6.74 -23.76 -23.62
N PHE A 86 -7.13 -24.86 -24.27
CA PHE A 86 -8.15 -24.82 -25.32
C PHE A 86 -9.49 -24.28 -24.80
N ASN A 87 -9.85 -24.61 -23.55
CA ASN A 87 -11.07 -24.10 -22.91
C ASN A 87 -11.09 -22.59 -22.70
N ILE A 88 -9.93 -21.94 -22.59
CA ILE A 88 -9.85 -20.49 -22.38
C ILE A 88 -9.65 -19.73 -23.69
N ARG A 89 -9.58 -20.42 -24.84
CA ARG A 89 -9.49 -19.77 -26.16
C ARG A 89 -10.86 -19.39 -26.68
N LEU A 90 -10.93 -18.19 -27.27
CA LEU A 90 -12.16 -17.61 -27.82
C LEU A 90 -12.48 -18.19 -29.20
N GLU A 91 -11.47 -18.61 -29.94
CA GLU A 91 -11.62 -19.33 -31.20
C GLU A 91 -11.78 -20.84 -31.00
N PRO A 92 -12.35 -21.57 -31.98
CA PRO A 92 -12.34 -23.02 -31.96
C PRO A 92 -10.93 -23.58 -32.15
N VAL A 93 -10.69 -24.78 -31.62
CA VAL A 93 -9.40 -25.47 -31.76
C VAL A 93 -9.56 -26.70 -32.65
N LEU A 94 -8.87 -26.73 -33.79
CA LEU A 94 -8.82 -27.88 -34.69
C LEU A 94 -7.66 -28.79 -34.31
N ILE A 95 -7.97 -30.03 -33.93
CA ILE A 95 -6.97 -31.06 -33.64
C ILE A 95 -6.71 -31.84 -34.92
N ILE A 96 -5.45 -31.90 -35.34
CA ILE A 96 -5.02 -32.59 -36.55
C ILE A 96 -4.00 -33.67 -36.21
N VAL A 97 -4.19 -34.87 -36.74
CA VAL A 97 -3.29 -36.01 -36.53
C VAL A 97 -2.79 -36.56 -37.87
N TYR A 98 -1.51 -36.33 -38.16
CA TYR A 98 -0.83 -36.86 -39.35
C TYR A 98 -0.39 -38.31 -39.14
N VAL A 99 -0.68 -39.18 -40.12
CA VAL A 99 -0.29 -40.60 -40.11
C VAL A 99 0.66 -40.87 -41.28
N LYS A 100 1.95 -41.07 -40.96
CA LYS A 100 3.01 -41.21 -41.95
C LYS A 100 2.79 -42.35 -42.94
N ASP A 101 2.42 -43.54 -42.44
CA ASP A 101 2.25 -44.75 -43.28
C ASP A 101 1.05 -44.64 -44.23
N GLU A 102 0.11 -43.73 -43.95
CA GLU A 102 -1.07 -43.46 -44.78
C GLU A 102 -0.88 -42.21 -45.65
N ASN A 103 0.19 -41.44 -45.42
CA ASN A 103 0.46 -40.12 -45.98
C ASN A 103 -0.78 -39.22 -46.00
N GLU A 104 -1.47 -39.17 -44.85
CA GLU A 104 -2.74 -38.48 -44.68
C GLU A 104 -2.83 -37.88 -43.28
N ALA A 105 -3.59 -36.79 -43.12
CA ALA A 105 -3.94 -36.22 -41.83
C ALA A 105 -5.43 -36.30 -41.58
N TYR A 106 -5.81 -36.43 -40.32
CA TYR A 106 -7.21 -36.50 -39.89
C TYR A 106 -7.51 -35.40 -38.89
N TRP A 107 -8.69 -34.80 -38.97
CA TRP A 107 -9.04 -33.64 -38.15
C TRP A 107 -10.31 -33.84 -37.32
N TYR A 108 -10.39 -33.14 -36.19
CA TYR A 108 -11.59 -33.07 -35.38
C TYR A 108 -11.60 -31.77 -34.57
N TRP A 109 -12.76 -31.14 -34.44
CA TRP A 109 -12.91 -29.95 -33.60
C TRP A 109 -12.87 -30.32 -32.13
N TYR A 110 -12.02 -29.63 -31.37
CA TYR A 110 -11.94 -29.79 -29.93
C TYR A 110 -13.29 -29.46 -29.28
N ASP A 111 -13.95 -28.40 -29.74
CA ASP A 111 -15.21 -27.91 -29.18
C ASP A 111 -16.36 -28.93 -29.28
N ASP A 112 -16.28 -29.88 -30.21
CA ASP A 112 -17.24 -30.99 -30.35
C ASP A 112 -16.92 -32.19 -29.46
N LEU A 113 -15.75 -32.21 -28.81
CA LEU A 113 -15.34 -33.27 -27.91
C LEU A 113 -15.99 -33.09 -26.53
N LYS A 114 -16.82 -34.05 -26.14
CA LYS A 114 -17.38 -34.13 -24.78
C LYS A 114 -16.34 -34.69 -23.80
N ILE A 115 -15.32 -33.91 -23.45
CA ILE A 115 -14.26 -34.29 -22.50
C ILE A 115 -14.56 -33.72 -21.11
N ASP A 116 -14.65 -34.61 -20.13
CA ASP A 116 -14.74 -34.24 -18.71
C ASP A 116 -13.34 -33.94 -18.15
N LEU A 117 -13.00 -32.65 -18.10
CA LEU A 117 -11.73 -32.15 -17.58
C LEU A 117 -11.67 -32.05 -16.05
N THR A 118 -12.77 -32.37 -15.34
CA THR A 118 -12.79 -32.39 -13.86
C THR A 118 -12.05 -33.59 -13.28
N ARG A 119 -11.80 -34.62 -14.09
CA ARG A 119 -11.01 -35.80 -13.71
C ARG A 119 -9.52 -35.48 -13.82
N LEU A 120 -8.78 -35.61 -12.71
CA LEU A 120 -7.34 -35.38 -12.68
C LEU A 120 -6.56 -36.48 -13.44
N GLN A 121 -6.46 -36.35 -14.76
CA GLN A 121 -5.60 -37.17 -15.62
C GLN A 121 -4.46 -36.33 -16.19
N LYS A 122 -3.24 -36.87 -16.30
CA LYS A 122 -2.10 -36.13 -16.89
C LYS A 122 -2.29 -35.86 -18.39
N SER A 123 -2.98 -36.75 -19.09
CA SER A 123 -3.22 -36.67 -20.53
C SER A 123 -4.48 -37.42 -20.91
N TYR A 124 -5.16 -36.94 -21.96
CA TYR A 124 -6.35 -37.55 -22.53
C TYR A 124 -6.04 -38.13 -23.90
N ARG A 125 -6.65 -39.28 -24.18
CA ARG A 125 -6.58 -39.93 -25.48
C ARG A 125 -7.83 -39.61 -26.29
N ILE A 126 -7.67 -38.75 -27.29
CA ILE A 126 -8.73 -38.24 -28.15
C ILE A 126 -8.88 -39.15 -29.36
N LYS A 127 -10.13 -39.42 -29.75
CA LYS A 127 -10.48 -40.20 -30.95
C LYS A 127 -10.78 -39.24 -32.10
N VAL A 128 -10.02 -39.37 -33.18
CA VAL A 128 -10.20 -38.61 -34.43
C VAL A 128 -10.70 -39.57 -35.51
N PRO A 129 -11.92 -39.39 -36.07
CA PRO A 129 -12.47 -40.28 -37.09
C PRO A 129 -11.65 -40.27 -38.38
N LYS A 130 -11.37 -41.45 -38.95
CA LYS A 130 -10.69 -41.56 -40.25
C LYS A 130 -11.52 -41.09 -41.45
N THR A 131 -12.82 -40.84 -41.24
CA THR A 131 -13.70 -40.20 -42.22
C THR A 131 -13.32 -38.74 -42.45
N ASN A 132 -12.76 -38.07 -41.43
CA ASN A 132 -12.40 -36.65 -41.48
C ASN A 132 -10.98 -36.47 -42.03
N LYS A 133 -10.80 -36.76 -43.31
CA LYS A 133 -9.53 -36.55 -44.00
C LYS A 133 -9.28 -35.05 -44.20
N LEU A 134 -8.08 -34.58 -43.86
CA LEU A 134 -7.69 -33.19 -44.06
C LEU A 134 -7.54 -32.85 -45.55
N SER A 135 -7.11 -33.81 -46.38
CA SER A 135 -7.08 -33.66 -47.84
C SER A 135 -8.43 -33.36 -48.50
N ARG A 136 -9.53 -33.53 -47.76
CA ARG A 136 -10.91 -33.33 -48.22
C ARG A 136 -11.68 -32.36 -47.33
N ILE A 137 -10.97 -31.53 -46.56
CA ILE A 137 -11.63 -30.54 -45.68
C ILE A 137 -12.37 -29.51 -46.55
N ASP A 138 -13.64 -29.31 -46.24
CA ASP A 138 -14.48 -28.30 -46.91
C ASP A 138 -14.24 -26.94 -46.24
N THR A 139 -13.73 -25.99 -47.01
CA THR A 139 -13.37 -24.65 -46.54
C THR A 139 -14.59 -23.83 -46.16
N ASP A 140 -15.72 -24.01 -46.86
CA ASP A 140 -16.96 -23.31 -46.56
C ASP A 140 -17.55 -23.81 -45.24
N TYR A 141 -17.51 -25.13 -45.02
CA TYR A 141 -17.86 -25.72 -43.73
C TYR A 141 -16.96 -25.22 -42.59
N VAL A 142 -15.63 -25.15 -42.81
CA VAL A 142 -14.72 -24.61 -41.78
C VAL A 142 -15.06 -23.17 -41.46
N PHE A 143 -15.32 -22.35 -42.48
CA PHE A 143 -15.72 -20.97 -42.30
C PHE A 143 -17.02 -20.85 -41.49
N GLU A 144 -18.06 -21.59 -41.88
CA GLU A 144 -19.36 -21.62 -41.19
C GLU A 144 -19.23 -22.12 -39.75
N TYR A 145 -18.43 -23.17 -39.51
CA TYR A 145 -18.19 -23.72 -38.18
C TYR A 145 -17.48 -22.71 -37.28
N VAL A 146 -16.41 -22.08 -37.77
CA VAL A 146 -15.65 -21.07 -37.02
C VAL A 146 -16.53 -19.88 -36.70
N GLN A 147 -17.31 -19.42 -37.67
CA GLN A 147 -18.30 -18.37 -37.47
C GLN A 147 -19.33 -18.76 -36.40
N ASN A 148 -19.87 -19.97 -36.43
CA ASN A 148 -20.85 -20.46 -35.45
C ASN A 148 -20.26 -20.58 -34.03
N VAL A 149 -19.05 -21.12 -33.88
CA VAL A 149 -18.41 -21.22 -32.56
C VAL A 149 -18.06 -19.85 -32.01
N PHE A 150 -17.54 -18.93 -32.83
CA PHE A 150 -17.36 -17.54 -32.42
C PHE A 150 -18.69 -16.90 -32.03
N SER A 151 -19.75 -17.11 -32.81
CA SER A 151 -21.09 -16.63 -32.48
C SER A 151 -21.57 -17.16 -31.11
N ILE A 152 -21.28 -18.42 -30.78
CA ILE A 152 -21.64 -19.04 -29.50
C ILE A 152 -20.74 -18.55 -28.34
N LYS A 153 -19.44 -18.29 -28.60
CA LYS A 153 -18.46 -17.84 -27.59
C LYS A 153 -18.43 -16.33 -27.39
N THR A 154 -18.90 -15.53 -28.35
CA THR A 154 -18.84 -14.05 -28.33
C THR A 154 -20.20 -13.33 -28.39
N LEU A 155 -21.33 -14.02 -28.55
CA LEU A 155 -22.64 -13.39 -28.35
C LEU A 155 -23.17 -13.72 -26.97
N ILE A 156 -23.18 -12.67 -26.14
CA ILE A 156 -24.05 -12.63 -24.99
C ILE A 156 -25.45 -13.05 -25.42
N LYS A 157 -26.04 -13.89 -24.59
CA LYS A 157 -27.33 -14.60 -24.70
C LYS A 157 -28.51 -13.78 -25.26
N ASP A 158 -28.40 -12.45 -25.30
CA ASP A 158 -29.44 -11.50 -25.72
C ASP A 158 -29.21 -10.87 -27.11
N ILE A 159 -28.08 -11.14 -27.77
CA ILE A 159 -27.88 -10.75 -29.17
C ILE A 159 -28.31 -11.91 -30.07
N GLY A 160 -29.62 -12.00 -30.31
CA GLY A 160 -30.18 -12.93 -31.28
C GLY A 160 -29.60 -12.67 -32.67
N GLN A 161 -29.07 -13.73 -33.30
CA GLN A 161 -28.72 -13.86 -34.72
C GLN A 161 -28.43 -12.53 -35.45
N LEU A 162 -27.18 -12.06 -35.41
CA LEU A 162 -26.74 -10.95 -36.26
C LEU A 162 -25.56 -11.41 -37.12
N GLU A 163 -25.76 -11.31 -38.44
CA GLU A 163 -24.75 -11.62 -39.44
C GLU A 163 -23.59 -10.62 -39.35
N TYR A 164 -22.35 -11.11 -39.35
CA TYR A 164 -21.12 -10.32 -39.26
C TYR A 164 -21.04 -9.15 -40.27
N SER A 165 -21.71 -9.30 -41.41
CA SER A 165 -21.87 -8.28 -42.47
C SER A 165 -22.61 -7.02 -42.02
N GLN A 166 -23.34 -7.05 -40.91
CA GLN A 166 -24.21 -5.97 -40.43
C GLN A 166 -23.61 -5.13 -39.30
N MET A 167 -22.43 -5.50 -38.76
CA MET A 167 -21.75 -4.73 -37.71
C MET A 167 -21.09 -3.47 -38.28
N SER A 168 -21.25 -2.35 -37.58
CA SER A 168 -20.48 -1.14 -37.88
C SER A 168 -18.99 -1.31 -37.57
N ASP A 169 -18.13 -0.56 -38.24
CA ASP A 169 -16.68 -0.55 -37.96
C ASP A 169 -16.37 -0.22 -36.50
N THR A 170 -17.20 0.62 -35.87
CA THR A 170 -17.02 0.99 -34.46
C THR A 170 -17.32 -0.19 -33.53
N GLU A 171 -18.32 -1.02 -33.84
CA GLU A 171 -18.61 -2.25 -33.07
C GLU A 171 -17.50 -3.28 -33.21
N ARG A 172 -17.00 -3.47 -34.44
CA ARG A 172 -15.88 -4.39 -34.69
C ARG A 172 -14.63 -3.96 -33.94
N LEU A 173 -14.28 -2.67 -33.99
CA LEU A 173 -13.13 -2.13 -33.26
C LEU A 173 -13.31 -2.21 -31.75
N ALA A 174 -14.49 -1.89 -31.21
CA ALA A 174 -14.75 -1.97 -29.77
C ALA A 174 -14.53 -3.40 -29.22
N TRP A 175 -15.14 -4.39 -29.86
CA TRP A 175 -15.03 -5.78 -29.41
C TRP A 175 -13.65 -6.36 -29.69
N LYS A 176 -13.04 -6.04 -30.83
CA LYS A 176 -11.65 -6.44 -31.11
C LYS A 176 -10.72 -5.91 -30.02
N SER A 177 -10.77 -4.62 -29.70
CA SER A 177 -9.92 -4.03 -28.66
C SER A 177 -10.21 -4.63 -27.29
N TYR A 178 -11.48 -4.86 -26.95
CA TYR A 178 -11.87 -5.50 -25.69
C TYR A 178 -11.29 -6.92 -25.54
N PHE A 179 -11.48 -7.77 -26.55
CA PHE A 179 -11.02 -9.17 -26.50
C PHE A 179 -9.50 -9.32 -26.68
N THR A 180 -8.84 -8.33 -27.29
CA THR A 180 -7.36 -8.26 -27.37
C THR A 180 -6.73 -7.58 -26.15
N ALA A 181 -7.52 -7.26 -25.12
CA ALA A 181 -7.09 -6.59 -23.89
C ALA A 181 -6.47 -5.19 -24.10
N ASN A 182 -6.72 -4.56 -25.24
CA ASN A 182 -6.43 -3.15 -25.44
C ASN A 182 -7.56 -2.30 -24.85
N TYR A 183 -7.55 -2.17 -23.52
CA TYR A 183 -8.65 -1.58 -22.76
C TYR A 183 -8.81 -0.07 -22.97
N GLU A 184 -7.76 0.66 -23.36
CA GLU A 184 -7.85 2.08 -23.71
C GLU A 184 -8.73 2.28 -24.94
N ASP A 185 -8.41 1.60 -26.03
CA ASP A 185 -9.20 1.65 -27.27
C ASP A 185 -10.59 1.04 -27.05
N ALA A 186 -10.68 -0.06 -26.29
CA ALA A 186 -11.96 -0.67 -25.95
C ALA A 186 -12.87 0.33 -25.22
N ALA A 187 -12.38 1.00 -24.17
CA ALA A 187 -13.15 1.98 -23.43
C ALA A 187 -13.57 3.17 -24.31
N PHE A 188 -12.70 3.64 -25.21
CA PHE A 188 -13.00 4.70 -26.16
C PHE A 188 -14.17 4.32 -27.09
N TYR A 189 -14.05 3.19 -27.79
CA TYR A 189 -15.06 2.76 -28.75
C TYR A 189 -16.36 2.31 -28.07
N LEU A 190 -16.30 1.59 -26.95
CA LEU A 190 -17.48 1.18 -26.18
C LEU A 190 -18.26 2.40 -25.64
N LYS A 191 -17.57 3.44 -25.18
CA LYS A 191 -18.22 4.70 -24.76
C LYS A 191 -18.89 5.42 -25.93
N LYS A 192 -18.32 5.34 -27.14
CA LYS A 192 -18.93 5.87 -28.37
C LYS A 192 -20.19 5.08 -28.74
N LEU A 193 -20.13 3.74 -28.72
CA LEU A 193 -21.28 2.87 -28.99
C LEU A 193 -22.40 3.06 -27.98
N PHE A 194 -22.06 3.23 -26.70
CA PHE A 194 -23.05 3.48 -25.66
C PHE A 194 -23.87 4.76 -25.90
N LYS A 195 -23.33 5.76 -26.64
CA LYS A 195 -24.12 6.94 -27.04
C LYS A 195 -25.24 6.61 -28.02
N SER A 196 -25.11 5.53 -28.80
CA SER A 196 -26.10 5.09 -29.77
C SER A 196 -26.99 3.97 -29.21
N TYR A 197 -26.50 3.21 -28.24
CA TYR A 197 -27.16 2.04 -27.65
C TYR A 197 -27.28 2.16 -26.12
N HIS A 198 -28.05 3.13 -25.65
CA HIS A 198 -28.14 3.51 -24.22
C HIS A 198 -28.64 2.42 -23.25
N GLY A 199 -29.27 1.35 -23.76
CA GLY A 199 -29.88 0.28 -22.95
C GLY A 199 -29.11 -1.04 -22.91
N SER A 200 -27.95 -1.14 -23.57
CA SER A 200 -27.21 -2.40 -23.65
C SER A 200 -26.42 -2.68 -22.36
N THR A 201 -26.89 -3.64 -21.57
CA THR A 201 -26.22 -4.14 -20.36
C THR A 201 -24.81 -4.66 -20.67
N ILE A 202 -24.68 -5.34 -21.79
CA ILE A 202 -23.44 -5.87 -22.36
C ILE A 202 -22.38 -4.79 -22.57
N LEU A 203 -22.75 -3.69 -23.23
CA LEU A 203 -21.81 -2.60 -23.51
C LEU A 203 -21.40 -1.91 -22.21
N LEU A 204 -22.32 -1.79 -21.25
CA LEU A 204 -22.06 -1.24 -19.92
C LEU A 204 -21.09 -2.13 -19.11
N GLU A 205 -21.27 -3.45 -19.17
CA GLU A 205 -20.38 -4.43 -18.53
C GLU A 205 -18.97 -4.38 -19.13
N ALA A 206 -18.86 -4.45 -20.46
CA ALA A 206 -17.57 -4.39 -21.15
C ALA A 206 -16.85 -3.05 -20.93
N LEU A 207 -17.60 -1.94 -20.93
CA LEU A 207 -17.06 -0.62 -20.64
C LEU A 207 -16.60 -0.52 -19.19
N SER A 208 -17.40 -1.01 -18.25
CA SER A 208 -17.03 -1.06 -16.83
C SER A 208 -15.77 -1.88 -16.61
N TYR A 209 -15.68 -3.07 -17.20
CA TYR A 209 -14.50 -3.93 -17.10
C TYR A 209 -13.27 -3.27 -17.71
N SER A 210 -13.38 -2.65 -18.89
CA SER A 210 -12.26 -1.93 -19.52
C SER A 210 -11.75 -0.81 -18.62
N LEU A 211 -12.66 -0.02 -18.04
CA LEU A 211 -12.31 1.06 -17.12
C LEU A 211 -11.72 0.53 -15.81
N TYR A 212 -12.17 -0.63 -15.33
CA TYR A 212 -11.59 -1.32 -14.18
C TYR A 212 -10.13 -1.72 -14.43
N GLN A 213 -9.82 -2.28 -15.60
CA GLN A 213 -8.45 -2.63 -16.00
C GLN A 213 -7.54 -1.40 -16.15
N LEU A 214 -8.12 -0.24 -16.44
CA LEU A 214 -7.43 1.05 -16.50
C LEU A 214 -7.41 1.81 -15.16
N PHE A 215 -7.78 1.16 -14.05
CA PHE A 215 -7.80 1.75 -12.71
C PHE A 215 -8.79 2.94 -12.53
N TYR A 216 -9.71 3.15 -13.48
CA TYR A 216 -10.76 4.17 -13.40
C TYR A 216 -11.97 3.67 -12.60
N TYR A 217 -11.77 3.34 -11.33
CA TYR A 217 -12.76 2.63 -10.50
C TYR A 217 -14.09 3.35 -10.33
N LYS A 218 -14.07 4.68 -10.20
CA LYS A 218 -15.30 5.48 -10.05
C LYS A 218 -16.20 5.33 -11.27
N ASP A 219 -15.64 5.42 -12.47
CA ASP A 219 -16.39 5.26 -13.71
C ASP A 219 -16.78 3.80 -13.95
N ALA A 220 -15.89 2.85 -13.63
CA ALA A 220 -16.21 1.43 -13.67
C ALA A 220 -17.42 1.09 -12.79
N LEU A 221 -17.46 1.59 -11.55
CA LEU A 221 -18.60 1.43 -10.64
C LEU A 221 -19.87 2.09 -11.17
N HIS A 222 -19.75 3.27 -11.78
CA HIS A 222 -20.89 3.96 -12.39
C HIS A 222 -21.54 3.11 -13.49
N TYR A 223 -20.74 2.57 -14.41
CA TYR A 223 -21.26 1.77 -15.52
C TYR A 223 -21.79 0.39 -15.09
N ILE A 224 -21.14 -0.29 -14.14
CA ILE A 224 -21.66 -1.58 -13.64
C ILE A 224 -22.96 -1.41 -12.86
N ASN A 225 -23.09 -0.35 -12.06
CA ASN A 225 -24.34 -0.06 -11.36
C ASN A 225 -25.48 0.26 -12.34
N LYS A 226 -25.18 0.93 -13.46
CA LYS A 226 -26.15 1.12 -14.54
C LYS A 226 -26.57 -0.21 -15.18
N ALA A 227 -25.63 -1.12 -15.44
CA ALA A 227 -25.95 -2.44 -15.98
C ALA A 227 -26.88 -3.22 -15.03
N ILE A 228 -26.54 -3.25 -13.73
CA ILE A 228 -27.33 -3.90 -12.67
C ILE A 228 -28.74 -3.31 -12.58
N ALA A 229 -28.87 -1.98 -12.69
CA ALA A 229 -30.17 -1.31 -12.65
C ALA A 229 -31.09 -1.67 -13.84
N ILE A 230 -30.52 -2.06 -14.98
CA ILE A 230 -31.29 -2.51 -16.16
C ILE A 230 -31.65 -3.99 -16.04
N SER A 231 -30.67 -4.84 -15.74
CA SER A 231 -30.86 -6.28 -15.55
C SER A 231 -29.76 -6.83 -14.65
N GLU A 232 -30.12 -7.25 -13.45
CA GLU A 232 -29.17 -7.77 -12.46
C GLU A 232 -28.75 -9.21 -12.78
N THR A 233 -27.44 -9.44 -12.93
CA THR A 233 -26.86 -10.78 -13.10
C THR A 233 -25.80 -11.09 -12.05
N PRO A 234 -25.56 -12.38 -11.71
CA PRO A 234 -24.47 -12.76 -10.81
C PRO A 234 -23.10 -12.27 -11.28
N ASN A 235 -22.84 -12.24 -12.59
CA ASN A 235 -21.55 -11.79 -13.12
C ASN A 235 -21.31 -10.30 -12.86
N GLN A 236 -22.33 -9.46 -13.01
CA GLN A 236 -22.21 -8.03 -12.73
C GLN A 236 -21.91 -7.75 -11.25
N ASN A 237 -22.58 -8.46 -10.36
CA ASN A 237 -22.33 -8.34 -8.92
C ASN A 237 -20.93 -8.81 -8.53
N LEU A 238 -20.38 -9.80 -9.24
CA LEU A 238 -18.99 -10.24 -9.08
C LEU A 238 -18.01 -9.16 -9.55
N ILE A 239 -18.21 -8.59 -10.75
CA ILE A 239 -17.40 -7.49 -11.27
C ILE A 239 -17.43 -6.31 -10.30
N LYS A 240 -18.62 -5.92 -9.83
CA LYS A 240 -18.82 -4.87 -8.83
C LYS A 240 -18.05 -5.17 -7.55
N ALA A 241 -18.10 -6.41 -7.03
CA ALA A 241 -17.37 -6.80 -5.84
C ALA A 241 -15.85 -6.64 -6.03
N CYS A 242 -15.30 -7.09 -7.16
CA CYS A 242 -13.88 -6.92 -7.49
C CYS A 242 -13.46 -5.45 -7.56
N ILE A 243 -14.26 -4.60 -8.23
CA ILE A 243 -13.98 -3.16 -8.32
C ILE A 243 -14.01 -2.52 -6.93
N LEU A 244 -15.01 -2.84 -6.11
CA LEU A 244 -15.14 -2.32 -4.74
C LEU A 244 -13.97 -2.72 -3.85
N THR A 245 -13.46 -3.96 -4.01
CA THR A 245 -12.27 -4.43 -3.28
C THR A 245 -11.04 -3.62 -3.65
N GLU A 246 -10.69 -3.53 -4.93
CA GLU A 246 -9.49 -2.82 -5.39
C GLU A 246 -9.54 -1.32 -5.05
N ASP A 247 -10.67 -0.67 -5.35
CA ASP A 247 -10.89 0.74 -5.04
C ASP A 247 -10.84 1.00 -3.53
N GLY A 248 -11.50 0.16 -2.74
CA GLY A 248 -11.51 0.25 -1.29
C GLY A 248 -10.12 0.07 -0.68
N THR A 249 -9.31 -0.83 -1.23
CA THR A 249 -7.93 -1.07 -0.77
C THR A 249 -7.00 0.06 -1.17
N GLN A 250 -7.05 0.53 -2.42
CA GLN A 250 -6.14 1.57 -2.93
C GLN A 250 -6.46 2.95 -2.37
N ASN A 251 -7.75 3.29 -2.23
CA ASN A 251 -8.18 4.61 -1.74
C ASN A 251 -8.53 4.62 -0.24
N GLY A 252 -8.33 3.51 0.47
CA GLY A 252 -8.58 3.41 1.91
C GLY A 252 -10.04 3.53 2.34
N VAL A 253 -11.00 3.27 1.43
CA VAL A 253 -12.44 3.45 1.71
C VAL A 253 -13.04 2.16 2.26
N LYS A 254 -13.00 1.99 3.59
CA LYS A 254 -13.50 0.79 4.29
C LYS A 254 -14.95 0.43 3.95
N ALA A 255 -15.82 1.42 3.72
CA ALA A 255 -17.22 1.17 3.37
C ALA A 255 -17.38 0.37 2.05
N LYS A 256 -16.49 0.58 1.07
CA LYS A 256 -16.49 -0.21 -0.18
C LYS A 256 -16.08 -1.65 0.07
N LEU A 257 -15.08 -1.87 0.92
CA LEU A 257 -14.63 -3.19 1.32
C LEU A 257 -15.71 -3.99 2.06
N VAL A 258 -16.50 -3.33 2.93
CA VAL A 258 -17.66 -3.97 3.59
C VAL A 258 -18.69 -4.42 2.56
N GLN A 259 -19.05 -3.56 1.60
CA GLN A 259 -19.97 -3.95 0.52
C GLN A 259 -19.44 -5.11 -0.33
N ALA A 260 -18.15 -5.10 -0.68
CA ALA A 260 -17.52 -6.19 -1.40
C ALA A 260 -17.55 -7.50 -0.58
N LYS A 261 -17.31 -7.42 0.73
CA LYS A 261 -17.35 -8.57 1.65
C LYS A 261 -18.72 -9.25 1.59
N ASP A 262 -19.80 -8.47 1.68
CA ASP A 262 -21.17 -9.01 1.66
C ASP A 262 -21.51 -9.69 0.32
N LEU A 263 -21.06 -9.11 -0.80
CA LEU A 263 -21.24 -9.70 -2.12
C LEU A 263 -20.47 -11.02 -2.26
N PHE A 264 -19.19 -11.05 -1.90
CA PHE A 264 -18.38 -12.27 -1.97
C PHE A 264 -18.87 -13.39 -1.05
N ASN A 265 -19.40 -13.06 0.14
CA ASN A 265 -19.98 -14.05 1.03
C ASN A 265 -21.18 -14.78 0.38
N LYS A 266 -22.02 -14.04 -0.35
CA LYS A 266 -23.12 -14.64 -1.14
C LYS A 266 -22.59 -15.57 -2.25
N PHE A 267 -21.54 -15.16 -2.96
CA PHE A 267 -20.94 -16.00 -4.01
C PHE A 267 -20.35 -17.29 -3.44
N ILE A 268 -19.60 -17.21 -2.34
CA ILE A 268 -19.01 -18.39 -1.69
C ILE A 268 -20.08 -19.34 -1.18
N SER A 269 -21.19 -18.81 -0.65
CA SER A 269 -22.31 -19.62 -0.17
C SER A 269 -22.96 -20.44 -1.29
N ASN A 270 -23.08 -19.85 -2.49
CA ASN A 270 -23.69 -20.49 -3.65
C ASN A 270 -22.71 -21.38 -4.43
N PHE A 271 -21.43 -21.02 -4.47
CA PHE A 271 -20.39 -21.66 -5.27
C PHE A 271 -19.10 -21.87 -4.44
N PRO A 272 -19.11 -22.78 -3.45
CA PRO A 272 -18.03 -22.92 -2.47
C PRO A 272 -16.73 -23.53 -3.02
N ASN A 273 -16.73 -24.07 -4.24
CA ASN A 273 -15.59 -24.76 -4.82
C ASN A 273 -14.85 -23.93 -5.89
N GLN A 274 -14.99 -22.60 -5.84
CA GLN A 274 -14.34 -21.67 -6.76
C GLN A 274 -13.19 -20.93 -6.05
N ASP A 275 -11.95 -21.20 -6.46
CA ASP A 275 -10.74 -20.67 -5.82
C ASP A 275 -10.67 -19.13 -5.91
N ASN A 276 -11.04 -18.55 -7.06
CA ASN A 276 -11.07 -17.11 -7.30
C ASN A 276 -12.01 -16.36 -6.33
N TYR A 277 -13.16 -16.94 -5.95
CA TYR A 277 -14.09 -16.32 -4.99
C TYR A 277 -13.49 -16.30 -3.59
N HIS A 278 -12.88 -17.41 -3.16
CA HIS A 278 -12.16 -17.47 -1.89
C HIS A 278 -10.96 -16.52 -1.86
N TYR A 279 -10.22 -16.40 -2.96
CA TYR A 279 -9.09 -15.46 -3.08
C TYR A 279 -9.55 -14.00 -2.96
N ASN A 280 -10.54 -13.58 -3.74
CA ASN A 280 -10.99 -12.18 -3.71
C ASN A 280 -11.70 -11.82 -2.39
N TYR A 281 -12.40 -12.77 -1.78
CA TYR A 281 -12.95 -12.58 -0.44
C TYR A 281 -11.85 -12.41 0.60
N ALA A 282 -10.80 -13.23 0.53
CA ALA A 282 -9.64 -13.12 1.41
C ALA A 282 -8.89 -11.78 1.22
N ASN A 283 -8.74 -11.29 -0.01
CA ASN A 283 -8.19 -9.96 -0.30
C ASN A 283 -9.02 -8.87 0.40
N THR A 284 -10.35 -8.96 0.29
CA THR A 284 -11.30 -8.01 0.90
C THR A 284 -11.22 -8.02 2.42
N LEU A 285 -11.22 -9.20 3.04
CA LEU A 285 -11.04 -9.38 4.48
C LEU A 285 -9.68 -8.83 4.95
N SER A 286 -8.61 -9.09 4.18
CA SER A 286 -7.28 -8.56 4.48
C SER A 286 -7.26 -7.03 4.45
N GLY A 287 -7.91 -6.40 3.46
CA GLY A 287 -8.05 -4.94 3.38
C GLY A 287 -8.83 -4.33 4.55
N LEU A 288 -9.76 -5.10 5.14
CA LEU A 288 -10.48 -4.72 6.37
C LEU A 288 -9.65 -4.94 7.66
N GLY A 289 -8.49 -5.61 7.57
CA GLY A 289 -7.68 -6.01 8.72
C GLY A 289 -8.17 -7.29 9.40
N GLU A 290 -9.15 -8.00 8.83
CA GLU A 290 -9.73 -9.26 9.31
C GLU A 290 -8.79 -10.45 8.99
N ASN A 291 -7.51 -10.33 9.37
CA ASN A 291 -6.41 -11.20 8.94
C ASN A 291 -6.61 -12.69 9.26
N LYS A 292 -7.26 -13.03 10.38
CA LYS A 292 -7.50 -14.44 10.77
C LYS A 292 -8.44 -15.15 9.80
N GLU A 293 -9.48 -14.45 9.36
CA GLU A 293 -10.48 -14.99 8.44
C GLU A 293 -9.95 -14.99 7.01
N ALA A 294 -9.27 -13.92 6.59
CA ALA A 294 -8.56 -13.86 5.31
C ALA A 294 -7.62 -15.06 5.12
N ARG A 295 -6.81 -15.37 6.14
CA ARG A 295 -5.92 -16.55 6.15
C ARG A 295 -6.67 -17.86 5.89
N ASN A 296 -7.85 -18.04 6.47
CA ASN A 296 -8.63 -19.26 6.28
C ASN A 296 -9.14 -19.37 4.84
N HIS A 297 -9.64 -18.28 4.25
CA HIS A 297 -10.10 -18.27 2.87
C HIS A 297 -8.97 -18.41 1.86
N TYR A 298 -7.80 -17.80 2.07
CA TYR A 298 -6.61 -18.10 1.25
C TYR A 298 -6.22 -19.57 1.31
N LYS A 299 -6.27 -20.21 2.49
CA LYS A 299 -6.00 -21.65 2.61
C LYS A 299 -7.02 -22.51 1.87
N ILE A 300 -8.30 -22.11 1.85
CA ILE A 300 -9.32 -22.81 1.05
C ILE A 300 -9.03 -22.63 -0.44
N CYS A 301 -8.77 -21.40 -0.90
CA CYS A 301 -8.34 -21.11 -2.26
C CYS A 301 -7.16 -22.01 -2.68
N LEU A 302 -6.11 -22.07 -1.86
CA LEU A 302 -4.91 -22.87 -2.13
C LEU A 302 -5.13 -24.39 -2.00
N LYS A 303 -6.16 -24.84 -1.30
CA LYS A 303 -6.58 -26.24 -1.28
C LYS A 303 -7.28 -26.63 -2.59
N ILE A 304 -8.06 -25.70 -3.16
CA ILE A 304 -8.75 -25.88 -4.45
C ILE A 304 -7.73 -25.77 -5.59
N ASN A 305 -6.88 -24.74 -5.56
CA ASN A 305 -5.84 -24.47 -6.56
C ASN A 305 -4.48 -24.21 -5.88
N PRO A 306 -3.65 -25.26 -5.70
CA PRO A 306 -2.32 -25.13 -5.11
C PRO A 306 -1.34 -24.27 -5.90
N ASN A 307 -1.60 -24.03 -7.19
CA ASN A 307 -0.73 -23.26 -8.09
C ASN A 307 -1.11 -21.77 -8.15
N HIS A 308 -2.04 -21.29 -7.32
CA HIS A 308 -2.45 -19.89 -7.30
C HIS A 308 -1.40 -19.01 -6.60
N PHE A 309 -0.34 -18.63 -7.32
CA PHE A 309 0.81 -17.92 -6.75
C PHE A 309 0.47 -16.58 -6.09
N GLN A 310 -0.54 -15.84 -6.59
CA GLN A 310 -0.99 -14.60 -5.94
C GLN A 310 -1.61 -14.86 -4.57
N ALA A 311 -2.27 -16.01 -4.38
CA ALA A 311 -2.86 -16.39 -3.10
C ALA A 311 -1.77 -16.78 -2.10
N TRP A 312 -0.71 -17.48 -2.55
CA TRP A 312 0.48 -17.71 -1.71
C TRP A 312 1.13 -16.38 -1.28
N LYS A 313 1.36 -15.45 -2.21
CA LYS A 313 1.93 -14.12 -1.90
C LYS A 313 1.08 -13.36 -0.88
N ASN A 314 -0.24 -13.26 -1.10
CA ASN A 314 -1.11 -12.51 -0.20
C ASN A 314 -1.30 -13.21 1.16
N LEU A 315 -1.30 -14.54 1.19
CA LEU A 315 -1.26 -15.30 2.44
C LEU A 315 0.02 -15.02 3.24
N GLY A 316 1.16 -14.87 2.56
CA GLY A 316 2.41 -14.42 3.18
C GLY A 316 2.25 -13.06 3.86
N SER A 317 1.67 -12.08 3.17
CA SER A 317 1.38 -10.75 3.74
C SER A 317 0.43 -10.81 4.95
N VAL A 318 -0.57 -11.69 4.91
CA VAL A 318 -1.44 -11.91 6.07
C VAL A 318 -0.67 -12.55 7.24
N TYR A 319 0.26 -13.46 6.97
CA TYR A 319 1.12 -14.03 8.02
C TYR A 319 2.08 -13.00 8.61
N TYR A 320 2.59 -12.05 7.82
CA TYR A 320 3.34 -10.88 8.31
C TYR A 320 2.51 -10.09 9.32
N ASN A 321 1.28 -9.73 8.96
CA ASN A 321 0.36 -8.99 9.84
C ASN A 321 0.01 -9.78 11.13
N LEU A 322 0.03 -11.11 11.06
CA LEU A 322 -0.17 -12.01 12.21
C LEU A 322 1.13 -12.32 12.96
N LYS A 323 2.25 -11.69 12.62
CA LYS A 323 3.58 -11.90 13.23
C LYS A 323 4.08 -13.35 13.16
N CYS A 324 3.67 -14.09 12.12
CA CYS A 324 4.01 -15.50 11.89
C CYS A 324 5.08 -15.62 10.78
N HIS A 325 6.26 -15.08 11.02
CA HIS A 325 7.25 -14.81 9.96
C HIS A 325 7.84 -16.05 9.27
N ASP A 326 7.94 -17.21 9.95
CA ASP A 326 8.39 -18.44 9.28
C ASP A 326 7.39 -18.91 8.21
N LYS A 327 6.10 -18.86 8.54
CA LYS A 327 5.03 -19.24 7.60
C LYS A 327 4.88 -18.24 6.46
N GLU A 328 5.20 -16.99 6.72
CA GLU A 328 5.26 -15.94 5.71
C GLU A 328 6.33 -16.26 4.66
N LEU A 329 7.56 -16.57 5.07
CA LEU A 329 8.64 -16.95 4.16
C LEU A 329 8.28 -18.21 3.35
N ASP A 330 7.73 -19.24 4.00
CA ASP A 330 7.24 -20.45 3.30
C ASP A 330 6.22 -20.12 2.21
N CYS A 331 5.35 -19.13 2.45
CA CYS A 331 4.36 -18.70 1.47
C CYS A 331 5.00 -17.98 0.29
N TYR A 332 5.95 -17.08 0.56
CA TYR A 332 6.70 -16.42 -0.52
C TYR A 332 7.54 -17.41 -1.32
N ASP A 333 8.16 -18.40 -0.69
CA ASP A 333 8.92 -19.44 -1.37
C ASP A 333 8.04 -20.30 -2.28
N LYS A 334 6.83 -20.66 -1.84
CA LYS A 334 5.86 -21.36 -2.69
C LYS A 334 5.40 -20.49 -3.85
N ALA A 335 5.11 -19.21 -3.61
CA ALA A 335 4.73 -18.28 -4.67
C ALA A 335 5.84 -18.17 -5.73
N LEU A 336 7.10 -18.05 -5.30
CA LEU A 336 8.29 -17.92 -6.16
C LEU A 336 8.68 -19.25 -6.83
N THR A 337 8.35 -20.40 -6.24
CA THR A 337 8.51 -21.71 -6.89
C THR A 337 7.58 -21.84 -8.09
N ILE A 338 6.36 -21.30 -8.00
CA ILE A 338 5.37 -21.33 -9.08
C ILE A 338 5.65 -20.23 -10.10
N ASN A 339 5.96 -19.01 -9.65
CA ASN A 339 6.33 -17.88 -10.49
C ASN A 339 7.61 -17.19 -9.97
N PRO A 340 8.79 -17.56 -10.50
CA PRO A 340 10.08 -17.02 -10.05
C PRO A 340 10.27 -15.51 -10.24
N ASN A 341 9.46 -14.89 -11.10
CA ASN A 341 9.55 -13.48 -11.45
C ASN A 341 8.44 -12.65 -10.79
N LEU A 342 7.79 -13.17 -9.76
CA LEU A 342 6.75 -12.46 -9.03
C LEU A 342 7.36 -11.32 -8.18
N THR A 343 7.46 -10.13 -8.77
CA THR A 343 8.10 -8.93 -8.20
C THR A 343 7.59 -8.60 -6.78
N PRO A 344 6.28 -8.64 -6.44
CA PRO A 344 5.86 -8.28 -5.09
C PRO A 344 6.26 -9.33 -4.05
N ALA A 345 6.39 -10.61 -4.44
CA ALA A 345 6.84 -11.66 -3.54
C ALA A 345 8.36 -11.59 -3.30
N LEU A 346 9.16 -11.31 -4.34
CA LEU A 346 10.59 -11.07 -4.20
C LEU A 346 10.84 -9.91 -3.24
N PHE A 347 10.17 -8.78 -3.46
CA PHE A 347 10.34 -7.59 -2.64
C PHE A 347 9.91 -7.84 -1.19
N SER A 348 8.71 -8.40 -0.98
CA SER A 348 8.19 -8.69 0.38
C SER A 348 9.08 -9.69 1.13
N LYS A 349 9.53 -10.76 0.45
CA LYS A 349 10.49 -11.71 1.03
C LYS A 349 11.79 -11.00 1.42
N GLY A 350 12.29 -10.12 0.56
CA GLY A 350 13.48 -9.31 0.82
C GLY A 350 13.33 -8.43 2.07
N VAL A 351 12.18 -7.76 2.22
CA VAL A 351 11.85 -6.94 3.40
C VAL A 351 11.91 -7.79 4.66
N THR A 352 11.26 -8.94 4.66
CA THR A 352 11.16 -9.80 5.84
C THR A 352 12.51 -10.39 6.23
N LEU A 353 13.29 -10.85 5.24
CA LEU A 353 14.65 -11.32 5.49
C LEU A 353 15.54 -10.25 6.13
N SER A 354 15.46 -9.02 5.62
CA SER A 354 16.26 -7.91 6.15
C SER A 354 15.78 -7.41 7.51
N HIS A 355 14.48 -7.14 7.68
CA HIS A 355 13.93 -6.47 8.84
C HIS A 355 13.71 -7.42 10.03
N ILE A 356 13.26 -8.65 9.76
CA ILE A 356 12.92 -9.61 10.82
C ILE A 356 14.08 -10.56 11.09
N PHE A 357 14.66 -11.12 10.03
CA PHE A 357 15.71 -12.14 10.15
C PHE A 357 17.14 -11.58 10.10
N GLN A 358 17.29 -10.26 9.94
CA GLN A 358 18.58 -9.55 9.89
C GLN A 358 19.53 -10.06 8.78
N LYS A 359 18.98 -10.70 7.74
CA LYS A 359 19.72 -11.17 6.57
C LYS A 359 19.78 -10.08 5.49
N HIS A 360 20.38 -8.94 5.84
CA HIS A 360 20.34 -7.72 5.02
C HIS A 360 20.85 -7.90 3.58
N LYS A 361 21.96 -8.65 3.39
CA LYS A 361 22.53 -8.90 2.04
C LYS A 361 21.60 -9.73 1.16
N GLU A 362 21.03 -10.80 1.72
CA GLU A 362 20.08 -11.67 1.00
C GLU A 362 18.80 -10.90 0.67
N GLY A 363 18.29 -10.15 1.64
CA GLY A 363 17.10 -9.33 1.46
C GLY A 363 17.28 -8.24 0.40
N LEU A 364 18.41 -7.52 0.42
CA LEU A 364 18.75 -6.52 -0.60
C LEU A 364 18.79 -7.13 -2.00
N SER A 365 19.45 -8.28 -2.16
CA SER A 365 19.55 -8.97 -3.45
C SER A 365 18.17 -9.29 -4.04
N LEU A 366 17.22 -9.74 -3.22
CA LEU A 366 15.85 -10.01 -3.65
C LEU A 366 15.09 -8.74 -4.00
N MET A 367 15.25 -7.66 -3.23
CA MET A 367 14.64 -6.36 -3.54
C MET A 367 15.15 -5.82 -4.88
N LEU A 368 16.47 -5.80 -5.09
CA LEU A 368 17.06 -5.31 -6.34
C LEU A 368 16.63 -6.15 -7.56
N LYS A 369 16.60 -7.48 -7.42
CA LYS A 369 16.05 -8.37 -8.46
C LYS A 369 14.59 -8.03 -8.80
N SER A 370 13.80 -7.63 -7.81
CA SER A 370 12.41 -7.19 -8.04
C SER A 370 12.34 -5.92 -8.88
N LEU A 371 13.20 -4.93 -8.60
CA LEU A 371 13.29 -3.69 -9.38
C LEU A 371 13.78 -3.93 -10.82
N GLU A 372 14.73 -4.85 -11.02
CA GLU A 372 15.21 -5.22 -12.36
C GLU A 372 14.10 -5.81 -13.25
N LEU A 373 13.14 -6.49 -12.65
CA LEU A 373 12.01 -7.09 -13.36
C LEU A 373 10.85 -6.10 -13.60
N GLU A 374 10.70 -5.10 -12.73
CA GLU A 374 9.65 -4.09 -12.81
C GLU A 374 10.15 -2.73 -12.32
N GLU A 375 10.58 -1.90 -13.26
CA GLU A 375 11.18 -0.58 -13.00
C GLU A 375 10.25 0.36 -12.21
N ASN A 376 8.93 0.23 -12.38
CA ASN A 376 7.92 1.12 -11.79
C ASN A 376 7.21 0.56 -10.55
N ILE A 377 7.78 -0.45 -9.87
CA ILE A 377 7.15 -1.08 -8.70
C ILE A 377 6.81 -0.06 -7.59
N PHE A 378 7.59 1.00 -7.44
CA PHE A 378 7.38 2.02 -6.41
C PHE A 378 6.24 3.00 -6.71
N ARG A 379 5.74 3.08 -7.95
CA ARG A 379 4.53 3.85 -8.25
C ARG A 379 3.34 3.39 -7.40
N ASN A 380 3.25 2.08 -7.22
CA ASN A 380 2.20 1.42 -6.45
C ASN A 380 2.65 1.08 -5.02
N TYR A 381 3.95 1.17 -4.73
CA TYR A 381 4.53 0.85 -3.42
C TYR A 381 5.59 1.87 -2.96
N PRO A 382 5.19 3.12 -2.62
CA PRO A 382 6.13 4.18 -2.24
C PRO A 382 6.99 3.84 -1.02
N ILE A 383 6.49 2.99 -0.12
CA ILE A 383 7.26 2.54 1.05
C ILE A 383 8.46 1.65 0.66
N GLY A 384 8.56 1.22 -0.60
CA GLY A 384 9.72 0.49 -1.09
C GLY A 384 11.02 1.28 -1.01
N TYR A 385 10.98 2.60 -1.24
CA TYR A 385 12.12 3.52 -1.04
C TYR A 385 12.66 3.46 0.40
N TYR A 386 11.74 3.46 1.38
CA TYR A 386 12.09 3.30 2.79
C TYR A 386 12.82 1.98 3.04
N TRP A 387 12.32 0.88 2.49
CA TRP A 387 12.92 -0.43 2.74
C TRP A 387 14.31 -0.57 2.13
N LEU A 388 14.54 -0.06 0.92
CA LEU A 388 15.89 -0.04 0.35
C LEU A 388 16.81 0.83 1.19
N ALA A 389 16.39 2.04 1.54
CA ALA A 389 17.18 2.95 2.37
C ALA A 389 17.52 2.33 3.74
N TYR A 390 16.55 1.66 4.37
CA TYR A 390 16.74 0.91 5.61
C TYR A 390 17.78 -0.21 5.47
N VAL A 391 17.70 -1.00 4.40
CA VAL A 391 18.64 -2.12 4.22
C VAL A 391 20.06 -1.63 3.96
N TYR A 392 20.23 -0.58 3.17
CA TYR A 392 21.54 0.04 2.96
C TYR A 392 22.11 0.65 4.25
N GLU A 393 21.29 1.31 5.08
CA GLU A 393 21.71 1.80 6.39
C GLU A 393 22.19 0.66 7.30
N LYS A 394 21.46 -0.46 7.36
CA LYS A 394 21.86 -1.64 8.14
C LYS A 394 23.12 -2.33 7.62
N LEU A 395 23.43 -2.15 6.33
CA LEU A 395 24.68 -2.62 5.72
C LEU A 395 25.85 -1.63 5.91
N GLY A 396 25.59 -0.44 6.46
CA GLY A 396 26.59 0.62 6.65
C GLY A 396 26.84 1.47 5.41
N ASP A 397 26.08 1.29 4.32
CA ASP A 397 26.17 2.11 3.11
C ASP A 397 25.22 3.30 3.23
N LEU A 398 25.67 4.33 3.93
CA LEU A 398 24.87 5.54 4.14
C LEU A 398 24.65 6.32 2.84
N SER A 399 25.58 6.28 1.90
CA SER A 399 25.43 6.95 0.60
C SER A 399 24.23 6.42 -0.18
N GLU A 400 24.12 5.10 -0.34
CA GLU A 400 22.96 4.52 -1.02
C GLU A 400 21.69 4.66 -0.19
N SER A 401 21.79 4.61 1.15
CA SER A 401 20.63 4.89 2.01
C SER A 401 20.03 6.27 1.77
N PHE A 402 20.87 7.32 1.76
CA PHE A 402 20.44 8.69 1.48
C PHE A 402 19.94 8.88 0.05
N LYS A 403 20.54 8.20 -0.92
CA LYS A 403 20.06 8.22 -2.31
C LYS A 403 18.63 7.69 -2.43
N TRP A 404 18.35 6.49 -1.91
CA TRP A 404 17.03 5.89 -2.00
C TRP A 404 15.96 6.68 -1.24
N ILE A 405 16.30 7.23 -0.06
CA ILE A 405 15.32 8.04 0.66
C ILE A 405 15.06 9.39 -0.03
N ASN A 406 16.06 9.98 -0.68
CA ASN A 406 15.92 11.22 -1.45
C ASN A 406 15.05 10.99 -2.68
N GLU A 407 15.31 9.95 -3.45
CA GLU A 407 14.45 9.57 -4.59
C GLU A 407 12.99 9.37 -4.15
N GLY A 408 12.77 8.71 -3.01
CA GLY A 408 11.43 8.54 -2.47
C GLY A 408 10.75 9.85 -2.08
N ILE A 409 11.48 10.78 -1.45
CA ILE A 409 10.95 12.09 -1.05
C ILE A 409 10.70 12.96 -2.28
N ASP A 410 11.55 12.92 -3.31
CA ASP A 410 11.35 13.69 -4.54
C ASP A 410 10.06 13.27 -5.26
N GLN A 411 9.74 11.97 -5.25
CA GLN A 411 8.50 11.45 -5.82
C GLN A 411 7.27 11.67 -4.91
N TYR A 412 7.47 11.63 -3.59
CA TYR A 412 6.41 11.76 -2.59
C TYR A 412 6.78 12.74 -1.45
N PRO A 413 6.81 14.06 -1.71
CA PRO A 413 7.39 15.07 -0.79
C PRO A 413 6.70 15.22 0.57
N GLU A 414 5.44 14.78 0.67
CA GLU A 414 4.64 14.84 1.89
C GLU A 414 4.54 13.49 2.61
N ASN A 415 5.23 12.44 2.12
CA ASN A 415 5.17 11.13 2.75
C ASN A 415 5.91 11.13 4.10
N MET A 416 5.12 11.12 5.19
CA MET A 416 5.63 11.21 6.56
C MET A 416 6.56 10.05 6.95
N PHE A 417 6.39 8.85 6.39
CA PHE A 417 7.30 7.73 6.67
C PHE A 417 8.70 7.98 6.11
N LEU A 418 8.79 8.52 4.89
CA LEU A 418 10.06 8.82 4.25
C LEU A 418 10.77 9.99 4.94
N LEU A 419 10.02 11.07 5.21
CA LEU A 419 10.54 12.24 5.93
C LEU A 419 11.06 11.87 7.33
N LYS A 420 10.31 11.07 8.08
CA LYS A 420 10.71 10.62 9.41
C LYS A 420 11.94 9.72 9.37
N PHE A 421 12.04 8.84 8.38
CA PHE A 421 13.24 8.02 8.22
C PHE A 421 14.47 8.86 7.89
N LYS A 422 14.36 9.81 6.95
CA LYS A 422 15.46 10.74 6.63
C LYS A 422 15.89 11.55 7.86
N LEU A 423 14.93 12.04 8.66
CA LEU A 423 15.23 12.72 9.92
C LEU A 423 15.99 11.80 10.90
N ASN A 424 15.58 10.54 11.04
CA ASN A 424 16.28 9.58 11.90
C ASN A 424 17.71 9.30 11.41
N LEU A 425 17.95 9.26 10.10
CA LEU A 425 19.31 9.14 9.56
C LEU A 425 20.16 10.36 9.97
N PHE A 426 19.62 11.57 9.85
CA PHE A 426 20.33 12.77 10.30
C PHE A 426 20.66 12.70 11.79
N ILE A 427 19.68 12.39 12.63
CA ILE A 427 19.85 12.30 14.10
C ILE A 427 20.92 11.26 14.47
N SER A 428 20.93 10.12 13.76
CA SER A 428 21.84 9.02 14.06
C SER A 428 23.28 9.31 13.64
N TYR A 429 23.49 10.03 12.53
CA TYR A 429 24.78 10.06 11.84
C TYR A 429 25.40 11.46 11.68
N TRP A 430 24.73 12.55 12.10
CA TRP A 430 25.25 13.92 11.91
C TRP A 430 26.58 14.20 12.61
N LYS A 431 26.87 13.50 13.72
CA LYS A 431 28.14 13.64 14.45
C LYS A 431 29.29 12.91 13.76
N ASP A 432 28.97 11.80 13.09
CA ASP A 432 29.96 10.90 12.51
C ASP A 432 30.40 11.38 11.12
N PHE A 433 29.51 12.05 10.38
CA PHE A 433 29.74 12.44 8.99
C PHE A 433 29.42 13.91 8.72
N SER A 434 30.45 14.68 8.32
CA SER A 434 30.33 16.11 8.04
C SER A 434 29.34 16.44 6.91
N TRP A 435 29.26 15.59 5.89
CA TRP A 435 28.32 15.75 4.79
C TRP A 435 26.87 15.54 5.24
N VAL A 436 26.62 14.60 6.16
CA VAL A 436 25.30 14.36 6.77
C VAL A 436 24.88 15.59 7.58
N LYS A 437 25.79 16.17 8.37
CA LYS A 437 25.54 17.43 9.11
C LYS A 437 25.09 18.55 8.17
N LYS A 438 25.80 18.74 7.06
CA LYS A 438 25.49 19.78 6.08
C LYS A 438 24.12 19.55 5.43
N GLU A 439 23.85 18.33 4.98
CA GLU A 439 22.56 17.98 4.36
C GLU A 439 21.40 18.11 5.35
N ALA A 440 21.61 17.71 6.62
CA ALA A 440 20.61 17.84 7.68
C ALA A 440 20.18 19.29 7.89
N ILE A 441 21.15 20.22 7.96
CA ILE A 441 20.87 21.65 8.12
C ILE A 441 20.02 22.15 6.96
N THR A 442 20.45 21.91 5.72
CA THR A 442 19.72 22.36 4.53
C THR A 442 18.31 21.77 4.47
N PHE A 443 18.17 20.48 4.77
CA PHE A 443 16.87 19.82 4.81
C PHE A 443 15.94 20.44 5.87
N LEU A 444 16.43 20.62 7.09
CA LEU A 444 15.63 21.15 8.19
C LEU A 444 15.21 22.61 7.97
N GLU A 445 16.10 23.45 7.43
CA GLU A 445 15.80 24.83 7.04
C GLU A 445 14.67 24.87 6.01
N TYR A 446 14.82 24.12 4.90
CA TYR A 446 13.78 24.04 3.87
C TYR A 446 12.43 23.58 4.45
N ARG A 447 12.45 22.58 5.34
CA ARG A 447 11.22 22.08 5.96
C ARG A 447 10.55 23.13 6.85
N LEU A 448 11.32 23.92 7.60
CA LEU A 448 10.79 25.01 8.43
C LEU A 448 10.16 26.12 7.59
N GLU A 449 10.69 26.41 6.40
CA GLU A 449 10.09 27.37 5.46
C GLU A 449 8.76 26.90 4.89
N VAL A 450 8.64 25.60 4.55
CA VAL A 450 7.41 25.03 3.98
C VAL A 450 6.30 24.90 5.02
N LYS A 451 6.65 24.43 6.22
CA LYS A 451 5.70 24.23 7.31
C LYS A 451 6.43 24.29 8.65
N THR A 452 6.03 25.21 9.51
CA THR A 452 6.53 25.29 10.89
C THR A 452 6.35 23.94 11.57
N ASN A 453 7.46 23.33 11.96
CA ASN A 453 7.51 22.08 12.71
C ASN A 453 8.56 22.26 13.80
N PHE A 454 8.13 22.28 15.06
CA PHE A 454 8.97 22.57 16.21
C PHE A 454 10.00 21.46 16.48
N GLU A 455 9.68 20.21 16.12
CA GLU A 455 10.64 19.09 16.16
C GLU A 455 11.82 19.36 15.21
N ASN A 456 11.56 19.88 14.01
CA ASN A 456 12.62 20.23 13.07
C ASN A 456 13.48 21.39 13.59
N LEU A 457 12.88 22.38 14.26
CA LEU A 457 13.60 23.49 14.87
C LEU A 457 14.53 23.00 15.99
N TYR A 458 14.05 22.10 16.84
CA TYR A 458 14.87 21.45 17.87
C TYR A 458 16.09 20.76 17.28
N TYR A 459 15.89 19.92 16.26
CA TYR A 459 17.00 19.22 15.62
C TYR A 459 17.93 20.18 14.88
N LEU A 460 17.42 21.26 14.28
CA LEU A 460 18.26 22.27 13.62
C LEU A 460 19.20 22.95 14.62
N ILE A 461 18.68 23.40 15.77
CA ILE A 461 19.47 24.01 16.84
C ILE A 461 20.51 23.01 17.36
N THR A 462 20.09 21.77 17.59
CA THR A 462 20.95 20.68 18.10
C THR A 462 22.09 20.36 17.13
N ILE A 463 21.79 20.17 15.85
CA ILE A 463 22.77 19.82 14.81
C ILE A 463 23.72 20.99 14.52
N ARG A 464 23.25 22.24 14.60
CA ARG A 464 24.11 23.42 14.52
C ARG A 464 24.99 23.62 15.76
N GLU A 465 24.72 22.88 16.84
CA GLU A 465 25.42 22.99 18.12
C GLU A 465 25.39 24.43 18.66
N ILE A 466 24.27 25.14 18.44
CA ILE A 466 24.11 26.50 18.95
C ILE A 466 23.97 26.41 20.47
N ARG A 467 24.85 27.09 21.20
CA ARG A 467 24.84 27.17 22.67
C ARG A 467 24.55 28.57 23.19
N ASP A 468 24.66 29.56 22.32
CA ASP A 468 24.40 30.95 22.65
C ASP A 468 22.91 31.17 22.86
N GLU A 469 22.52 31.59 24.06
CA GLU A 469 21.12 31.70 24.45
C GLU A 469 20.39 32.82 23.71
N GLU A 470 21.07 33.91 23.37
CA GLU A 470 20.49 35.02 22.61
C GLU A 470 20.16 34.59 21.18
N THR A 471 21.08 33.87 20.51
CA THR A 471 20.86 33.29 19.20
C THR A 471 19.69 32.29 19.22
N ILE A 472 19.63 31.43 20.24
CA ILE A 472 18.53 30.47 20.40
C ILE A 472 17.20 31.22 20.58
N LEU A 473 17.15 32.20 21.48
CA LEU A 473 15.94 32.97 21.75
C LEU A 473 15.42 33.68 20.49
N ASN A 474 16.31 34.32 19.72
CA ASN A 474 15.94 34.99 18.47
C ASN A 474 15.34 34.00 17.46
N LEU A 475 15.97 32.83 17.29
CA LEU A 475 15.42 31.76 16.44
C LEU A 475 14.05 31.29 16.94
N LEU A 476 13.88 31.08 18.25
CA LEU A 476 12.58 30.66 18.78
C LEU A 476 11.51 31.74 18.59
N ALA A 477 11.83 33.02 18.78
CA ALA A 477 10.89 34.13 18.64
C ALA A 477 10.35 34.28 17.20
N ASP A 478 11.15 33.91 16.19
CA ASP A 478 10.74 33.91 14.78
C ASP A 478 9.64 32.88 14.48
N TYR A 479 9.66 31.73 15.16
CA TYR A 479 8.74 30.61 14.87
C TYR A 479 7.68 30.37 15.96
N ILE A 480 7.91 30.82 17.19
CA ILE A 480 7.13 30.46 18.37
C ILE A 480 6.59 31.73 19.05
N PRO A 481 5.25 31.95 19.02
CA PRO A 481 4.64 33.13 19.64
C PRO A 481 4.96 33.30 21.13
N LEU A 482 5.18 32.20 21.86
CA LEU A 482 5.51 32.18 23.29
C LEU A 482 6.77 32.98 23.64
N PHE A 483 7.71 33.16 22.70
CA PHE A 483 8.99 33.83 22.96
C PHE A 483 9.03 35.28 22.47
N LYS A 484 7.92 35.85 21.97
CA LYS A 484 7.94 37.20 21.35
C LYS A 484 8.26 38.33 22.33
N SER A 485 7.82 38.23 23.58
CA SER A 485 8.02 39.25 24.62
C SER A 485 9.09 38.89 25.65
N ALA A 486 9.54 37.63 25.66
CA ALA A 486 10.61 37.19 26.55
C ALA A 486 11.96 37.76 26.10
N THR A 487 12.74 38.28 27.04
CA THR A 487 14.12 38.74 26.80
C THR A 487 15.11 37.84 27.52
N ILE A 488 16.36 37.82 27.04
CA ILE A 488 17.42 37.05 27.69
C ILE A 488 17.66 37.52 29.14
N GLU A 489 17.54 38.81 29.39
CA GLU A 489 17.69 39.40 30.73
C GLU A 489 16.64 38.87 31.70
N VAL A 490 15.38 38.78 31.25
CA VAL A 490 14.27 38.23 32.04
C VAL A 490 14.50 36.76 32.37
N LEU A 491 14.87 35.96 31.37
CA LEU A 491 15.11 34.53 31.56
C LEU A 491 16.27 34.28 32.53
N GLN A 492 17.35 35.07 32.43
CA GLN A 492 18.48 35.02 33.36
C GLN A 492 18.08 35.42 34.79
N LYS A 493 17.28 36.47 34.98
CA LYS A 493 16.72 36.84 36.30
C LYS A 493 15.91 35.70 36.91
N CYS A 494 15.14 34.99 36.09
CA CYS A 494 14.37 33.81 36.48
C CYS A 494 15.21 32.52 36.54
N LYS A 495 16.54 32.59 36.35
CA LYS A 495 17.44 31.43 36.34
C LYS A 495 16.98 30.32 35.36
N ILE A 496 16.36 30.71 34.25
CA ILE A 496 15.95 29.81 33.17
C ILE A 496 17.01 29.86 32.07
N ASN A 497 17.56 28.68 31.75
CA ASN A 497 18.48 28.53 30.65
C ASN A 497 17.76 27.86 29.47
N ILE A 498 17.48 28.60 28.40
CA ILE A 498 16.66 28.08 27.28
C ILE A 498 17.26 26.82 26.67
N ALA A 499 18.59 26.75 26.54
CA ALA A 499 19.26 25.61 25.94
C ALA A 499 18.98 24.30 26.69
N HIS A 500 18.82 24.35 28.02
CA HIS A 500 18.45 23.20 28.84
C HIS A 500 16.97 22.81 28.73
N HIS A 501 16.12 23.73 28.25
CA HIS A 501 14.70 23.53 28.12
C HIS A 501 14.24 23.15 26.71
N LEU A 502 15.09 23.27 25.68
CA LEU A 502 14.74 23.05 24.26
C LEU A 502 13.99 21.75 23.97
N SER A 503 14.14 20.70 24.78
CA SER A 503 13.38 19.45 24.61
C SER A 503 11.87 19.64 24.59
N PHE A 504 11.33 20.73 25.17
CA PHE A 504 9.90 21.00 25.11
C PHE A 504 9.37 21.11 23.67
N LEU A 505 10.24 21.51 22.73
CA LEU A 505 9.91 21.66 21.30
C LEU A 505 9.48 20.35 20.64
N LEU A 506 9.98 19.21 21.13
CA LEU A 506 9.63 17.89 20.61
C LEU A 506 8.13 17.57 20.76
N PHE A 507 7.47 18.19 21.73
CA PHE A 507 6.06 17.95 22.04
C PHE A 507 5.23 19.24 22.06
N TYR A 508 5.76 20.33 21.47
CA TYR A 508 5.14 21.64 21.56
C TYR A 508 3.79 21.72 20.84
N ASP A 509 3.62 21.03 19.71
CA ASP A 509 2.31 20.94 19.03
C ASP A 509 1.23 20.36 19.95
N GLN A 510 1.56 19.26 20.66
CA GLN A 510 0.64 18.60 21.59
C GLN A 510 0.36 19.48 22.82
N TYR A 511 1.34 20.27 23.23
CA TYR A 511 1.18 21.26 24.28
C TYR A 511 0.25 22.40 23.85
N MET A 512 0.33 22.85 22.60
CA MET A 512 -0.58 23.86 22.07
C MET A 512 -2.02 23.35 22.02
N ASP A 513 -2.24 22.08 21.66
CA ASP A 513 -3.57 21.44 21.74
C ASP A 513 -4.09 21.39 23.18
N PHE A 514 -3.21 21.11 24.15
CA PHE A 514 -3.55 21.18 25.57
C PHE A 514 -3.94 22.61 25.98
N ARG A 515 -3.16 23.63 25.57
CA ARG A 515 -3.43 25.03 25.88
C ARG A 515 -4.71 25.58 25.28
N GLN A 516 -5.13 25.10 24.11
CA GLN A 516 -6.45 25.44 23.55
C GLN A 516 -7.61 25.02 24.46
N LYS A 517 -7.48 23.88 25.17
CA LYS A 517 -8.49 23.38 26.11
C LYS A 517 -8.36 23.98 27.51
N TYR A 518 -7.12 24.28 27.91
CA TYR A 518 -6.76 24.76 29.24
C TYR A 518 -5.91 26.05 29.11
N PRO A 519 -6.54 27.19 28.77
CA PRO A 519 -5.82 28.44 28.54
C PRO A 519 -5.27 29.03 29.84
N LEU A 520 -4.15 29.74 29.75
CA LEU A 520 -3.50 30.43 30.88
C LEU A 520 -4.41 31.42 31.61
N SER A 521 -5.40 32.01 30.92
CA SER A 521 -6.39 32.91 31.52
C SER A 521 -7.20 32.30 32.66
N ARG A 522 -7.18 30.96 32.82
CA ARG A 522 -7.77 30.28 33.98
C ARG A 522 -7.01 30.56 35.29
N TYR A 523 -5.77 30.99 35.20
CA TYR A 523 -4.89 31.24 36.35
C TYR A 523 -4.77 32.71 36.71
N THR A 524 -5.19 33.63 35.83
CA THR A 524 -4.92 35.06 35.98
C THR A 524 -5.53 35.64 37.24
N ASN A 525 -6.69 35.13 37.69
CA ASN A 525 -7.42 35.68 38.82
C ASN A 525 -6.77 35.42 40.19
N HIS A 526 -5.87 34.44 40.31
CA HIS A 526 -5.27 34.08 41.60
C HIS A 526 -4.18 35.08 42.02
N LEU A 527 -3.50 35.72 41.06
CA LEU A 527 -2.35 36.58 41.34
C LEU A 527 -2.65 38.08 41.25
N ILE A 528 -3.92 38.47 41.13
CA ILE A 528 -4.33 39.88 41.02
C ILE A 528 -4.22 40.55 42.37
N SER A 529 -3.45 41.64 42.42
CA SER A 529 -3.28 42.46 43.62
C SER A 529 -3.15 43.92 43.24
N ASP A 530 -3.76 44.82 44.01
CA ASP A 530 -3.66 46.27 43.81
C ASP A 530 -2.26 46.81 44.14
N PHE A 531 -1.43 46.02 44.84
CA PHE A 531 -0.10 46.43 45.27
C PHE A 531 0.97 46.37 44.17
N TYR A 532 0.80 45.60 43.09
CA TYR A 532 1.82 45.47 42.04
C TYR A 532 1.21 45.19 40.67
N SER A 533 1.95 45.54 39.61
CA SER A 533 1.56 45.22 38.24
C SER A 533 2.14 43.87 37.83
N ILE A 534 1.31 42.96 37.34
CA ILE A 534 1.76 41.73 36.69
C ILE A 534 2.32 42.09 35.31
N SER A 535 3.59 41.73 35.08
CA SER A 535 4.23 41.91 33.79
C SER A 535 3.70 40.89 32.76
N SER A 536 3.70 41.24 31.48
CA SER A 536 3.37 40.26 30.43
C SER A 536 4.43 39.16 30.37
N GLU A 537 5.69 39.53 30.61
CA GLU A 537 6.86 38.66 30.60
C GLU A 537 6.79 37.55 31.66
N PHE A 538 6.15 37.83 32.81
CA PHE A 538 5.90 36.83 33.85
C PHE A 538 5.14 35.60 33.32
N TRP A 539 4.08 35.83 32.53
CA TRP A 539 3.26 34.74 32.01
C TRP A 539 3.99 33.94 30.93
N ASP A 540 4.80 34.60 30.10
CA ASP A 540 5.61 33.93 29.09
C ASP A 540 6.63 32.99 29.75
N VAL A 541 7.36 33.48 30.75
CA VAL A 541 8.32 32.70 31.53
C VAL A 541 7.64 31.51 32.21
N LEU A 542 6.48 31.73 32.82
CA LEU A 542 5.75 30.67 33.49
C LEU A 542 5.23 29.62 32.50
N ASP A 543 4.78 30.04 31.31
CA ASP A 543 4.28 29.13 30.29
C ASP A 543 5.40 28.32 29.62
N ILE A 544 6.63 28.86 29.52
CA ILE A 544 7.82 28.08 29.14
C ILE A 544 8.07 26.93 30.12
N ILE A 545 7.96 27.20 31.43
CA ILE A 545 8.11 26.17 32.48
C ILE A 545 7.00 25.12 32.34
N PHE A 546 5.77 25.55 32.11
CA PHE A 546 4.64 24.65 31.94
C PHE A 546 4.74 23.80 30.66
N ALA A 547 5.23 24.36 29.56
CA ALA A 547 5.51 23.62 28.33
C ALA A 547 6.60 22.56 28.57
N SER A 548 7.65 22.93 29.31
CA SER A 548 8.74 22.04 29.68
C SER A 548 8.25 20.88 30.56
N SER A 549 7.41 21.17 31.57
CA SER A 549 6.84 20.14 32.44
C SER A 549 5.95 19.17 31.68
N TYR A 550 5.09 19.69 30.80
CA TYR A 550 4.17 18.88 29.98
C TYR A 550 4.94 17.97 29.01
N SER A 551 5.93 18.53 28.33
CA SER A 551 6.75 17.78 27.39
C SER A 551 7.57 16.69 28.08
N ALA A 552 8.17 16.98 29.23
CA ALA A 552 8.95 16.00 29.97
C ALA A 552 8.10 14.83 30.47
N ALA A 553 6.86 15.11 30.84
CA ALA A 553 5.88 14.10 31.21
C ALA A 553 5.57 13.16 30.03
N LEU A 554 5.27 13.71 28.85
CA LEU A 554 5.00 12.94 27.64
C LEU A 554 6.21 12.12 27.17
N ALA A 555 7.41 12.71 27.22
CA ALA A 555 8.64 11.99 26.92
C ALA A 555 8.83 10.78 27.85
N GLY A 556 8.37 10.89 29.10
CA GLY A 556 8.41 9.79 30.07
C GLY A 556 7.39 8.68 29.79
N CYS A 557 6.16 9.03 29.39
CA CYS A 557 5.12 8.06 29.05
C CYS A 557 5.52 7.11 27.91
N ASN A 558 6.36 7.56 26.98
CA ASN A 558 6.83 6.74 25.86
C ASN A 558 7.78 5.61 26.28
N ASN A 559 8.34 5.67 27.51
CA ASN A 559 9.38 4.76 27.98
C ASN A 559 8.92 3.83 29.11
N ASP A 560 7.86 4.16 29.84
CA ASP A 560 7.39 3.39 31.00
C ASP A 560 5.88 3.58 31.24
N GLU A 561 5.13 2.50 31.51
CA GLU A 561 3.68 2.54 31.80
C GLU A 561 3.40 2.94 33.28
N ASN A 562 4.33 3.67 33.91
CA ASN A 562 4.24 4.06 35.31
C ASN A 562 3.81 5.53 35.47
N SER A 563 2.62 5.74 36.01
CA SER A 563 2.06 7.08 36.27
C SER A 563 2.78 7.87 37.36
N GLU A 564 3.54 7.21 38.26
CA GLU A 564 4.40 7.89 39.25
C GLU A 564 5.57 8.61 38.58
N PHE A 565 6.15 8.01 37.55
CA PHE A 565 7.27 8.62 36.82
C PHE A 565 6.84 9.90 36.08
N VAL A 566 5.66 9.87 35.47
CA VAL A 566 5.03 11.04 34.83
C VAL A 566 4.84 12.16 35.84
N THR A 567 4.34 11.81 37.03
CA THR A 567 4.13 12.75 38.13
C THR A 567 5.42 13.42 38.56
N GLU A 568 6.46 12.63 38.82
CA GLU A 568 7.76 13.15 39.26
C GLU A 568 8.37 14.11 38.24
N ARG A 569 8.26 13.80 36.94
CA ARG A 569 8.76 14.66 35.86
C ARG A 569 8.07 16.03 35.83
N ILE A 570 6.74 16.07 35.98
CA ILE A 570 6.00 17.32 36.05
C ILE A 570 6.45 18.12 37.28
N LEU A 571 6.44 17.48 38.45
CA LEU A 571 6.81 18.10 39.72
C LEU A 571 8.21 18.69 39.70
N ASN A 572 9.19 17.98 39.14
CA ASN A 572 10.57 18.46 39.06
C ASN A 572 10.72 19.73 38.22
N TRP A 573 9.96 19.85 37.11
CA TRP A 573 9.97 21.07 36.29
C TRP A 573 9.21 22.22 36.94
N LEU A 574 8.09 21.94 37.61
CA LEU A 574 7.31 22.99 38.27
C LEU A 574 8.05 23.63 39.47
N LEU A 575 9.10 22.99 40.01
CA LEU A 575 9.97 23.58 41.03
C LEU A 575 10.82 24.76 40.53
N TYR A 576 10.84 25.03 39.23
CA TYR A 576 11.46 26.23 38.64
C TYR A 576 10.49 27.43 38.63
N ALA A 577 9.18 27.20 38.73
CA ALA A 577 8.16 28.26 38.69
C ALA A 577 8.38 29.38 39.71
N PRO A 578 8.83 29.15 40.97
CA PRO A 578 9.07 30.24 41.91
C PRO A 578 10.03 31.32 41.42
N ASN A 579 10.93 31.01 40.49
CA ASN A 579 11.87 32.01 39.95
C ASN A 579 11.19 33.05 39.06
N SER A 580 9.98 32.78 38.54
CA SER A 580 9.24 33.76 37.75
C SER A 580 8.69 34.91 38.61
N ILE A 581 8.63 34.75 39.94
CA ILE A 581 8.19 35.79 40.88
C ILE A 581 9.01 37.09 40.72
N SER A 582 10.28 36.98 40.32
CA SER A 582 11.15 38.13 40.06
C SER A 582 10.59 39.08 38.98
N GLU A 583 9.77 38.57 38.06
CA GLU A 583 9.08 39.34 37.02
C GLU A 583 7.64 39.66 37.37
N LEU A 584 7.01 38.90 38.27
CA LEU A 584 5.68 39.22 38.82
C LEU A 584 5.71 40.55 39.58
N ILE A 585 6.79 40.77 40.35
CA ILE A 585 6.99 41.96 41.17
C ILE A 585 8.04 42.84 40.50
N ARG A 586 7.61 43.84 39.73
CA ARG A 586 8.53 44.85 39.17
C ARG A 586 9.16 45.67 40.30
N ASN A 587 10.47 45.92 40.22
CA ASN A 587 11.27 46.60 41.25
C ASN A 587 10.62 47.90 41.72
N ASN A 588 9.96 47.87 42.89
CA ASN A 588 9.36 49.04 43.49
C ASN A 588 9.85 49.13 44.94
N GLY A 589 10.17 50.35 45.37
CA GLY A 589 10.50 50.65 46.77
C GLY A 589 9.27 50.57 47.66
N PHE A 590 8.72 49.37 47.81
CA PHE A 590 7.59 49.09 48.68
C PHE A 590 7.95 49.38 50.13
N SER A 591 6.98 49.90 50.89
CA SER A 591 7.11 49.94 52.33
C SER A 591 7.15 48.53 52.92
N LYS A 592 7.61 48.41 54.17
CA LYS A 592 7.63 47.13 54.88
C LYS A 592 6.24 46.49 55.01
N GLU A 593 5.21 47.31 55.24
CA GLU A 593 3.82 46.85 55.38
C GLU A 593 3.26 46.33 54.05
N GLU A 594 3.49 47.06 52.95
CA GLU A 594 3.12 46.60 51.60
C GLU A 594 3.84 45.31 51.24
N SER A 595 5.14 45.24 51.53
CA SER A 595 5.94 44.05 51.28
C SER A 595 5.39 42.83 52.04
N ILE A 596 5.06 42.96 53.32
CA ILE A 596 4.44 41.88 54.11
C ILE A 596 3.10 41.46 53.49
N SER A 597 2.28 42.41 53.06
CA SER A 597 1.00 42.15 52.40
C SER A 597 1.20 41.34 51.11
N ILE A 598 2.12 41.78 50.24
CA ILE A 598 2.46 41.09 48.98
C ILE A 598 2.93 39.67 49.24
N VAL A 599 3.83 39.46 50.21
CA VAL A 599 4.31 38.11 50.56
C VAL A 599 3.18 37.23 51.05
N SER A 600 2.37 37.74 51.99
CA SER A 600 1.27 36.98 52.58
C SER A 600 0.24 36.51 51.56
N HIS A 601 -0.06 37.36 50.57
CA HIS A 601 -1.00 37.06 49.50
C HIS A 601 -0.40 36.06 48.48
N ASN A 602 0.78 36.35 47.94
CA ASN A 602 1.36 35.57 46.85
C ASN A 602 1.85 34.19 47.28
N TYR A 603 2.30 34.03 48.52
CA TYR A 603 2.77 32.76 49.03
C TYR A 603 1.73 31.64 48.88
N VAL A 604 0.45 31.97 49.13
CA VAL A 604 -0.67 31.02 48.97
C VAL A 604 -1.13 30.95 47.52
N GLU A 605 -1.39 32.09 46.90
CA GLU A 605 -2.04 32.11 45.58
C GLU A 605 -1.16 31.62 44.45
N PHE A 606 0.14 31.91 44.47
CA PHE A 606 1.07 31.39 43.47
C PHE A 606 1.20 29.87 43.57
N SER A 607 1.23 29.33 44.79
CA SER A 607 1.20 27.88 45.01
C SER A 607 -0.04 27.24 44.41
N ASN A 608 -1.21 27.88 44.56
CA ASN A 608 -2.48 27.40 43.97
C ASN A 608 -2.43 27.33 42.44
N VAL A 609 -1.81 28.32 41.79
CA VAL A 609 -1.63 28.32 40.32
C VAL A 609 -0.84 27.09 39.88
N VAL A 610 0.31 26.85 40.50
CA VAL A 610 1.20 25.73 40.13
C VAL A 610 0.54 24.37 40.39
N ILE A 611 -0.17 24.21 41.51
CA ILE A 611 -0.89 22.96 41.85
C ILE A 611 -2.02 22.67 40.86
N ARG A 612 -2.75 23.70 40.43
CA ARG A 612 -3.82 23.54 39.45
C ARG A 612 -3.27 23.15 38.08
N GLU A 613 -2.17 23.75 37.66
CA GLU A 613 -1.51 23.38 36.41
C GLU A 613 -1.04 21.92 36.47
N PHE A 614 -0.39 21.52 37.57
CA PHE A 614 0.02 20.13 37.82
C PHE A 614 -1.14 19.14 37.65
N GLY A 615 -2.24 19.35 38.39
CA GLY A 615 -3.40 18.45 38.34
C GLY A 615 -4.06 18.40 36.95
N THR A 616 -4.05 19.52 36.24
CA THR A 616 -4.61 19.64 34.89
C THR A 616 -3.75 18.90 33.87
N GLN A 617 -2.43 19.07 33.90
CA GLN A 617 -1.50 18.35 33.02
C GLN A 617 -1.58 16.85 33.25
N ILE A 618 -1.53 16.39 34.51
CA ILE A 618 -1.65 14.96 34.83
C ILE A 618 -2.96 14.41 34.27
N GLY A 619 -4.10 15.00 34.65
CA GLY A 619 -5.40 14.48 34.24
C GLY A 619 -5.55 14.40 32.73
N TYR A 620 -5.02 15.39 32.01
CA TYR A 620 -5.05 15.39 30.55
C TYR A 620 -4.14 14.32 29.94
N ILE A 621 -2.89 14.22 30.39
CA ILE A 621 -1.90 13.26 29.87
C ILE A 621 -2.34 11.82 30.17
N THR A 622 -2.80 11.53 31.39
CA THR A 622 -3.30 10.18 31.75
C THR A 622 -4.53 9.82 30.92
N GLY A 623 -5.42 10.79 30.67
CA GLY A 623 -6.58 10.60 29.79
C GLY A 623 -6.20 10.35 28.32
N LEU A 624 -5.19 11.04 27.81
CA LEU A 624 -4.69 10.85 26.44
C LEU A 624 -3.99 9.50 26.24
N THR A 625 -3.20 9.08 27.23
CA THR A 625 -2.36 7.87 27.16
C THR A 625 -3.09 6.62 27.63
N GLY A 626 -4.22 6.75 28.31
CA GLY A 626 -4.94 5.64 28.92
C GLY A 626 -4.31 5.12 30.21
N LEU A 627 -3.33 5.84 30.77
CA LEU A 627 -2.71 5.51 32.05
C LEU A 627 -3.69 5.78 33.21
N ASN A 628 -3.57 4.98 34.28
CA ASN A 628 -4.30 5.27 35.52
C ASN A 628 -3.78 6.57 36.14
N LYS A 629 -4.71 7.36 36.69
CA LYS A 629 -4.34 8.54 37.47
C LYS A 629 -3.52 8.08 38.69
N PRO A 630 -2.33 8.64 38.93
CA PRO A 630 -1.48 8.23 40.04
C PRO A 630 -2.06 8.69 41.38
N ASP A 631 -2.00 7.83 42.40
CA ASP A 631 -2.45 8.14 43.76
C ASP A 631 -1.72 9.35 44.35
N SER A 632 -0.44 9.52 43.99
CA SER A 632 0.38 10.68 44.39
C SER A 632 -0.12 12.01 43.85
N ALA A 633 -0.92 12.02 42.77
CA ALA A 633 -1.56 13.24 42.27
C ALA A 633 -2.78 13.65 43.10
N GLU A 634 -3.42 12.71 43.80
CA GLU A 634 -4.49 13.00 44.77
C GLU A 634 -3.93 13.45 46.11
N HIS A 635 -2.74 12.95 46.44
CA HIS A 635 -2.01 13.25 47.66
C HIS A 635 -0.64 13.83 47.31
N LEU A 636 -0.64 15.03 46.68
CA LEU A 636 0.57 15.77 46.36
C LEU A 636 1.54 15.70 47.56
N PRO A 637 2.75 15.10 47.44
CA PRO A 637 3.58 14.82 48.60
C PRO A 637 3.88 16.11 49.36
N GLU A 638 3.65 16.10 50.68
CA GLU A 638 3.80 17.26 51.56
C GLU A 638 5.17 17.93 51.38
N LYS A 639 6.22 17.11 51.29
CA LYS A 639 7.61 17.57 51.04
C LYS A 639 7.77 18.40 49.77
N TRP A 640 7.06 18.08 48.69
CA TRP A 640 7.16 18.84 47.45
C TRP A 640 6.48 20.20 47.59
N LEU A 641 5.32 20.23 48.24
CA LEU A 641 4.57 21.46 48.50
C LEU A 641 5.36 22.39 49.42
N ASP A 642 5.99 21.85 50.46
CA ASP A 642 6.85 22.59 51.38
C ASP A 642 8.05 23.19 50.64
N ALA A 643 8.73 22.40 49.80
CA ALA A 643 9.86 22.88 49.01
C ALA A 643 9.45 23.99 48.02
N LEU A 644 8.27 23.88 47.39
CA LEU A 644 7.73 24.93 46.51
C LEU A 644 7.50 26.22 47.30
N ARG A 645 6.80 26.12 48.42
CA ARG A 645 6.46 27.24 49.30
C ARG A 645 7.69 27.93 49.87
N GLU A 646 8.65 27.16 50.36
CA GLU A 646 9.92 27.68 50.87
C GLU A 646 10.65 28.51 49.81
N LYS A 647 10.75 28.01 48.57
CA LYS A 647 11.35 28.76 47.45
C LYS A 647 10.58 30.04 47.11
N ILE A 648 9.24 29.99 47.12
CA ILE A 648 8.41 31.18 46.91
C ILE A 648 8.72 32.24 47.97
N LEU A 649 8.75 31.82 49.25
CA LEU A 649 9.03 32.71 50.37
C LEU A 649 10.43 33.32 50.27
N LEU A 650 11.44 32.51 49.95
CA LEU A 650 12.82 32.97 49.76
C LEU A 650 12.92 33.99 48.63
N ASN A 651 12.39 33.69 47.44
CA ASN A 651 12.45 34.59 46.29
C ASN A 651 11.68 35.90 46.54
N LEU A 652 10.52 35.83 47.20
CA LEU A 652 9.76 37.02 47.60
C LEU A 652 10.52 37.87 48.62
N ASN A 653 11.14 37.23 49.62
CA ASN A 653 11.94 37.91 50.63
C ASN A 653 13.15 38.61 50.00
N GLU A 654 13.90 37.91 49.15
CA GLU A 654 15.05 38.47 48.42
C GLU A 654 14.63 39.67 47.56
N LYS A 655 13.49 39.56 46.86
CA LYS A 655 13.00 40.61 45.97
C LYS A 655 12.51 41.85 46.70
N LEU A 656 11.90 41.68 47.87
CA LEU A 656 11.32 42.76 48.68
C LEU A 656 12.24 43.24 49.82
N GLN A 657 13.40 42.60 50.01
CA GLN A 657 14.42 42.92 51.02
C GLN A 657 13.83 43.02 52.44
N LEU A 658 12.94 42.09 52.80
CA LEU A 658 12.19 42.11 54.06
C LEU A 658 13.04 41.69 55.26
N PHE A 659 13.88 40.67 55.07
CA PHE A 659 14.81 40.12 56.03
C PHE A 659 16.20 40.06 55.38
N GLU A 660 17.11 40.93 55.82
CA GLU A 660 18.56 40.80 55.60
C GLU A 660 19.17 39.78 56.55
#